data_AF-A0A2A3HA08-F1
#
_entry.id   AF-A0A2A3HA08-F1
#
_cell.length_a   1.000
_cell.length_b   1.000
_cell.length_c   1.000
_cell.angle_alpha   90.00
_cell.angle_beta   90.00
_cell.angle_gamma   90.00
#
_symmetry.space_group_name_H-M   'P 1'
#
loop_
_entity.id
_entity.type
_entity.pdbx_description
1 polymer ?
#
loop_
_entity_poly.entity_id
_entity_poly.type
_entity_poly.pdbx_seq_one_letter_code
_entity_poly.pdbx_strand_id
1 'polypeptide(L)'
;MPELVLELNGRTWTLDASRPHTLGRDPQGDIVLDDARVSWRHATISWGGRSWVIEDHGSTNGTFVQGQRIHQMEIGPGSAVHLGNATDGPRLNVSGAAASVAQPQQQPYAAQGASPGWAQQPQQQAPDQSWQQPQQSAPSVPQQQGPGGAAGAPPVYGDRSPTTFHQFSLGRVMRIGRALENELVVSDLQVSRHHAEFHATPDGRFEIRDLGSHNGTYVNGMPIAKGGSALLGPNDIVGVGHSTFRLVGDRLEEFVDTGEVSFSARHLTVTVDGGKQILKDVSFGVPEKSLIAVIGPSGSGKSTLLKALTGYRPANQGDVLYDNRNLYKQFAELRQRIGLVPQDDILHKELTVKKALKYAAKLRFPADTTTEEREARIDEVLRELKLDIHKEKKVTSLSGGQRKRVSVALELLTKPSLIFLDEPTSGLDPGMDRDVMQLLRGLADDGRTVLVVTHSVAELAICDKLLVMAPGGSVAYFGPPEEALNFFGYDTWADVFSAFENYRDYDWAGRWKGSQHYQMYAADIDAVAPQSTQMPPPQAMKPPKPQSWGSQLMTLIRRYVSVIASDKGFLALTVILPAVLGAVSLLIDSDKTLLVNPIITKGGFHVANGTATTVLLILAVGACFAGAANSVRELIKERVIYERERATGLSRSAYLMSKVIVLGVITMLQGALIGAIGFGSRTVPKEGLILTSLPKVELTIPIMALGFASMMFGLVISSLVKTAEKTMPLLVMFAIVQVVFTGCLFILNGTPGVNQFSYLMPARWAVAASGTTLDFNNIFPNQDDPSSTDPLWDHTAGAWTLDMVALIVLGVLCGFFVARFLRRHEPEVMRK
;
A
#
# COMPACT_ATOMS: atom_id res chain seq x y z
N MET A 1 -55.70 0.91 -20.35
CA MET A 1 -54.62 1.71 -20.99
C MET A 1 -53.92 0.82 -22.02
N PRO A 2 -53.10 1.32 -22.95
CA PRO A 2 -52.37 0.44 -23.88
C PRO A 2 -51.27 -0.31 -23.12
N GLU A 3 -51.54 -1.56 -22.77
CA GLU A 3 -50.56 -2.48 -22.19
C GLU A 3 -49.43 -2.73 -23.18
N LEU A 4 -48.20 -2.48 -22.73
CA LEU A 4 -46.98 -2.68 -23.49
C LEU A 4 -46.33 -3.97 -23.01
N VAL A 5 -45.97 -4.86 -23.93
CA VAL A 5 -45.24 -6.09 -23.61
C VAL A 5 -43.83 -5.97 -24.17
N LEU A 6 -42.85 -5.98 -23.28
CA LEU A 6 -41.43 -6.05 -23.63
C LEU A 6 -41.01 -7.52 -23.71
N GLU A 7 -40.24 -7.87 -24.73
CA GLU A 7 -39.64 -9.20 -24.91
C GLU A 7 -38.11 -9.10 -25.01
N LEU A 8 -37.41 -9.95 -24.27
CA LEU A 8 -35.95 -10.11 -24.34
C LEU A 8 -35.55 -11.53 -23.95
N ASN A 9 -34.76 -12.19 -24.81
CA ASN A 9 -34.26 -13.57 -24.64
C ASN A 9 -35.34 -14.59 -24.23
N GLY A 10 -36.55 -14.48 -24.79
CA GLY A 10 -37.68 -15.37 -24.49
C GLY A 10 -38.38 -15.12 -23.15
N ARG A 11 -38.00 -14.08 -22.41
CA ARG A 11 -38.77 -13.55 -21.26
C ARG A 11 -39.63 -12.39 -21.74
N THR A 12 -40.83 -12.27 -21.17
CA THR A 12 -41.77 -11.18 -21.46
C THR A 12 -42.25 -10.48 -20.19
N TRP A 13 -42.34 -9.15 -20.24
CA TRP A 13 -42.84 -8.30 -19.16
C TRP A 13 -43.97 -7.41 -19.67
N THR A 14 -45.16 -7.52 -19.08
CA THR A 14 -46.28 -6.60 -19.34
C THR A 14 -46.17 -5.39 -18.41
N LEU A 15 -46.06 -4.20 -18.98
CA LEU A 15 -45.92 -2.95 -18.21
C LEU A 15 -47.29 -2.39 -17.81
N ASP A 16 -47.49 -2.20 -16.51
CA ASP A 16 -48.61 -1.43 -15.96
C ASP A 16 -48.33 0.07 -16.09
N ALA A 17 -49.20 0.79 -16.81
CA ALA A 17 -49.12 2.23 -17.02
C ALA A 17 -49.38 3.07 -15.75
N SER A 18 -49.76 2.46 -14.62
CA SER A 18 -49.92 3.15 -13.33
C SER A 18 -48.59 3.58 -12.68
N ARG A 19 -47.46 2.96 -13.06
CA ARG A 19 -46.15 3.16 -12.42
C ARG A 19 -44.99 3.20 -13.42
N PRO A 20 -43.85 3.84 -13.07
CA PRO A 20 -42.59 3.62 -13.77
C PRO A 20 -42.04 2.21 -13.49
N HIS A 21 -41.33 1.64 -14.47
CA HIS A 21 -40.63 0.35 -14.36
C HIS A 21 -39.13 0.56 -14.65
N THR A 22 -38.28 -0.04 -13.83
CA THR A 22 -36.81 0.11 -13.86
C THR A 22 -36.14 -1.01 -14.64
N LEU A 23 -35.08 -0.66 -15.39
CA LEU A 23 -34.26 -1.59 -16.16
C LEU A 23 -32.78 -1.45 -15.76
N GLY A 24 -32.10 -2.57 -15.58
CA GLY A 24 -30.67 -2.58 -15.24
C GLY A 24 -30.17 -3.95 -14.78
N ARG A 25 -28.95 -4.01 -14.25
CA ARG A 25 -28.42 -5.21 -13.58
C ARG A 25 -28.93 -5.39 -12.14
N ASP A 26 -29.62 -4.41 -11.57
CA ASP A 26 -30.16 -4.46 -10.21
C ASP A 26 -31.11 -5.65 -10.02
N PRO A 27 -30.80 -6.64 -9.15
CA PRO A 27 -31.68 -7.79 -8.90
C PRO A 27 -33.04 -7.44 -8.26
N GLN A 28 -33.22 -6.22 -7.77
CA GLN A 28 -34.47 -5.70 -7.22
C GLN A 28 -35.24 -4.82 -8.22
N GLY A 29 -34.70 -4.58 -9.42
CA GLY A 29 -35.37 -3.83 -10.48
C GLY A 29 -36.52 -4.60 -11.14
N ASP A 30 -37.47 -3.89 -11.74
CA ASP A 30 -38.65 -4.49 -12.40
C ASP A 30 -38.25 -5.41 -13.57
N ILE A 31 -37.18 -5.06 -14.28
CA ILE A 31 -36.65 -5.78 -15.44
C ILE A 31 -35.13 -5.96 -15.24
N VAL A 32 -34.77 -7.06 -14.59
CA VAL A 32 -33.37 -7.46 -14.34
C VAL A 32 -32.75 -8.01 -15.63
N LEU A 33 -31.61 -7.46 -16.01
CA LEU A 33 -30.86 -7.80 -17.22
C LEU A 33 -29.44 -8.24 -16.87
N ASP A 34 -29.16 -9.52 -17.06
CA ASP A 34 -27.87 -10.14 -16.76
C ASP A 34 -26.88 -9.96 -17.92
N ASP A 35 -26.39 -8.74 -18.10
CA ASP A 35 -25.38 -8.39 -19.11
C ASP A 35 -24.43 -7.30 -18.59
N ALA A 36 -23.13 -7.58 -18.62
CA ALA A 36 -22.07 -6.73 -18.05
C ALA A 36 -21.98 -5.31 -18.65
N ARG A 37 -22.56 -5.08 -19.85
CA ARG A 37 -22.60 -3.77 -20.54
C ARG A 37 -23.72 -2.87 -20.03
N VAL A 38 -24.67 -3.42 -19.28
CA VAL A 38 -25.81 -2.69 -18.70
C VAL A 38 -25.40 -2.10 -17.34
N SER A 39 -25.63 -0.80 -17.10
CA SER A 39 -25.41 -0.18 -15.78
C SER A 39 -26.36 -0.76 -14.70
N TRP A 40 -26.01 -0.62 -13.42
CA TRP A 40 -26.79 -1.22 -12.31
C TRP A 40 -28.25 -0.78 -12.33
N ARG A 41 -28.49 0.55 -12.38
CA ARG A 41 -29.73 1.16 -12.87
C ARG A 41 -29.39 1.80 -14.22
N HIS A 42 -30.05 1.39 -15.30
CA HIS A 42 -29.71 1.80 -16.66
C HIS A 42 -30.72 2.79 -17.24
N ALA A 43 -32.01 2.44 -17.14
CA ALA A 43 -33.11 3.22 -17.67
C ALA A 43 -34.39 3.02 -16.85
N THR A 44 -35.36 3.91 -17.04
CA THR A 44 -36.75 3.74 -16.59
C THR A 44 -37.69 3.86 -17.78
N ILE A 45 -38.71 3.01 -17.83
CA ILE A 45 -39.84 3.15 -18.75
C ILE A 45 -41.06 3.61 -17.95
N SER A 46 -41.77 4.64 -18.43
CA SER A 46 -42.96 5.18 -17.78
C SER A 46 -44.02 5.63 -18.79
N TRP A 47 -45.27 5.78 -18.36
CA TRP A 47 -46.37 6.26 -19.20
C TRP A 47 -46.48 7.79 -19.13
N GLY A 48 -46.05 8.49 -20.19
CA GLY A 48 -46.09 9.94 -20.33
C GLY A 48 -47.49 10.53 -20.62
N GLY A 49 -48.55 9.85 -20.17
CA GLY A 49 -49.95 10.26 -20.37
C GLY A 49 -50.51 10.01 -21.78
N ARG A 50 -49.69 10.09 -22.83
CA ARG A 50 -50.07 9.84 -24.24
C ARG A 50 -49.31 8.69 -24.90
N SER A 51 -48.13 8.36 -24.37
CA SER A 51 -47.13 7.48 -24.96
C SER A 51 -46.35 6.79 -23.84
N TRP A 52 -45.72 5.66 -24.14
CA TRP A 52 -44.68 5.12 -23.28
C TRP A 52 -43.36 5.84 -23.58
N VAL A 53 -42.60 6.18 -22.54
CA VAL A 53 -41.34 6.91 -22.65
C VAL A 53 -40.26 6.10 -21.94
N ILE A 54 -39.12 5.91 -22.60
CA ILE A 54 -37.89 5.42 -21.96
C ILE A 54 -36.94 6.58 -21.68
N GLU A 55 -36.31 6.57 -20.51
CA GLU A 55 -35.33 7.55 -20.07
C GLU A 55 -34.08 6.83 -19.54
N ASP A 56 -32.91 7.19 -20.05
CA ASP A 56 -31.59 6.66 -19.70
C ASP A 56 -31.02 7.46 -18.52
N HIS A 57 -30.60 6.78 -17.45
CA HIS A 57 -30.11 7.42 -16.21
C HIS A 57 -28.63 7.83 -16.28
N GLY A 58 -28.15 8.23 -17.46
CA GLY A 58 -26.74 8.51 -17.72
C GLY A 58 -25.89 7.23 -17.75
N SER A 59 -26.42 6.15 -18.32
CA SER A 59 -25.81 4.82 -18.31
C SER A 59 -24.43 4.82 -18.96
N THR A 60 -23.52 4.00 -18.42
CA THR A 60 -22.09 3.95 -18.79
C THR A 60 -21.91 3.82 -20.31
N ASN A 61 -22.64 2.89 -20.91
CA ASN A 61 -22.52 2.55 -22.33
C ASN A 61 -23.68 3.09 -23.20
N GLY A 62 -24.81 3.48 -22.60
CA GLY A 62 -25.95 4.12 -23.28
C GLY A 62 -27.10 3.20 -23.70
N THR A 63 -28.31 3.76 -23.66
CA THR A 63 -29.50 3.26 -24.35
C THR A 63 -29.50 3.69 -25.82
N PHE A 64 -29.86 2.78 -26.74
CA PHE A 64 -29.89 3.01 -28.19
C PHE A 64 -31.24 2.62 -28.81
N VAL A 65 -31.73 3.42 -29.75
CA VAL A 65 -32.91 3.13 -30.59
C VAL A 65 -32.55 3.39 -32.05
N GLN A 66 -32.83 2.43 -32.94
CA GLN A 66 -32.42 2.47 -34.36
C GLN A 66 -30.92 2.79 -34.57
N GLY A 67 -30.06 2.36 -33.63
CA GLY A 67 -28.61 2.61 -33.65
C GLY A 67 -28.17 3.99 -33.18
N GLN A 68 -29.08 4.90 -32.84
CA GLN A 68 -28.76 6.21 -32.25
C GLN A 68 -28.84 6.14 -30.73
N ARG A 69 -27.86 6.75 -30.02
CA ARG A 69 -27.91 6.85 -28.55
C ARG A 69 -28.97 7.87 -28.14
N ILE A 70 -29.79 7.52 -27.16
CA ILE A 70 -30.85 8.40 -26.63
C ILE A 70 -30.59 8.73 -25.15
N HIS A 71 -31.16 9.85 -24.70
CA HIS A 71 -31.34 10.15 -23.27
C HIS A 71 -32.79 9.96 -22.85
N GLN A 72 -33.74 10.35 -23.70
CA GLN A 72 -35.17 10.12 -23.52
C GLN A 72 -35.83 9.94 -24.90
N MET A 73 -36.81 9.04 -25.02
CA MET A 73 -37.49 8.74 -26.29
C MET A 73 -38.88 8.14 -26.06
N GLU A 74 -39.85 8.47 -26.92
CA GLU A 74 -41.13 7.76 -26.96
C GLU A 74 -40.95 6.37 -27.59
N ILE A 75 -41.52 5.34 -26.95
CA ILE A 75 -41.52 3.96 -27.43
C ILE A 75 -42.95 3.44 -27.58
N GLY A 76 -43.13 2.50 -28.51
CA GLY A 76 -44.42 1.86 -28.78
C GLY A 76 -44.27 0.54 -29.53
N PRO A 77 -45.38 -0.16 -29.81
CA PRO A 77 -45.36 -1.44 -30.52
C PRO A 77 -44.57 -1.38 -31.84
N GLY A 78 -43.63 -2.32 -32.01
CA GLY A 78 -42.68 -2.35 -33.13
C GLY A 78 -41.33 -1.67 -32.86
N SER A 79 -41.14 -1.02 -31.70
CA SER A 79 -39.84 -0.44 -31.32
C SER A 79 -38.83 -1.53 -30.92
N ALA A 80 -37.55 -1.27 -31.18
CA ALA A 80 -36.45 -2.11 -30.69
C ALA A 80 -35.41 -1.23 -29.99
N VAL A 81 -35.26 -1.42 -28.69
CA VAL A 81 -34.29 -0.72 -27.84
C VAL A 81 -33.13 -1.66 -27.58
N HIS A 82 -31.88 -1.19 -27.75
CA HIS A 82 -30.69 -1.93 -27.35
C HIS A 82 -30.03 -1.20 -26.18
N LEU A 83 -29.62 -1.95 -25.16
CA LEU A 83 -28.98 -1.40 -23.97
C LEU A 83 -27.48 -1.72 -23.99
N GLY A 84 -26.65 -0.74 -23.66
CA GLY A 84 -25.20 -0.91 -23.51
C GLY A 84 -24.37 -1.15 -24.78
N ASN A 85 -25.00 -1.36 -25.94
CA ASN A 85 -24.37 -1.28 -27.26
C ASN A 85 -25.45 -1.12 -28.35
N ALA A 86 -25.14 -0.40 -29.43
CA ALA A 86 -26.06 -0.14 -30.55
C ALA A 86 -26.40 -1.36 -31.42
N THR A 87 -25.56 -2.40 -31.44
CA THR A 87 -25.66 -3.54 -32.37
C THR A 87 -25.63 -4.93 -31.74
N ASP A 88 -24.92 -5.11 -30.61
CA ASP A 88 -24.75 -6.42 -29.96
C ASP A 88 -25.23 -6.48 -28.49
N GLY A 89 -25.77 -5.37 -27.98
CA GLY A 89 -26.28 -5.24 -26.61
C GLY A 89 -27.67 -5.85 -26.42
N PRO A 90 -28.10 -6.14 -25.17
CA PRO A 90 -29.42 -6.69 -24.88
C PRO A 90 -30.54 -5.91 -25.55
N ARG A 91 -31.30 -6.61 -26.42
CA ARG A 91 -32.33 -6.03 -27.27
C ARG A 91 -33.72 -6.30 -26.70
N LEU A 92 -34.38 -5.23 -26.27
CA LEU A 92 -35.79 -5.21 -25.89
C LEU A 92 -36.64 -4.99 -27.16
N ASN A 93 -37.42 -6.00 -27.55
CA ASN A 93 -38.47 -5.82 -28.54
C ASN A 93 -39.73 -5.31 -27.83
N VAL A 94 -40.34 -4.26 -28.37
CA VAL A 94 -41.54 -3.64 -27.80
C VAL A 94 -42.76 -4.07 -28.62
N SER A 95 -43.77 -4.64 -27.96
CA SER A 95 -45.02 -5.06 -28.59
C SER A 95 -46.23 -4.52 -27.83
N GLY A 96 -47.39 -4.51 -28.48
CA GLY A 96 -48.66 -4.19 -27.83
C GLY A 96 -49.38 -5.48 -27.44
N ALA A 97 -50.06 -5.50 -26.30
CA ALA A 97 -50.83 -6.67 -25.86
C ALA A 97 -51.87 -7.07 -26.91
N ALA A 98 -51.67 -8.23 -27.55
CA ALA A 98 -52.63 -8.80 -28.49
C ALA A 98 -53.78 -9.45 -27.73
N ALA A 99 -55.02 -9.25 -28.19
CA ALA A 99 -56.18 -9.94 -27.63
C ALA A 99 -56.01 -11.47 -27.75
N SER A 100 -56.36 -12.18 -26.68
CA SER A 100 -56.05 -13.61 -26.52
C SER A 100 -56.77 -14.49 -27.55
N VAL A 101 -56.01 -14.99 -28.53
CA VAL A 101 -56.47 -16.02 -29.47
C VAL A 101 -56.52 -17.36 -28.74
N ALA A 102 -57.68 -18.03 -28.80
CA ALA A 102 -57.91 -19.28 -28.06
C ALA A 102 -57.03 -20.44 -28.54
N GLN A 103 -56.53 -21.25 -27.60
CA GLN A 103 -55.88 -22.51 -27.88
C GLN A 103 -56.90 -23.55 -28.37
N PRO A 104 -56.61 -24.36 -29.42
CA PRO A 104 -57.47 -25.45 -29.84
C PRO A 104 -57.66 -26.52 -28.75
N GLN A 105 -58.89 -26.99 -28.58
CA GLN A 105 -59.25 -28.00 -27.58
C GLN A 105 -58.65 -29.37 -27.91
N GLN A 106 -58.00 -30.02 -26.94
CA GLN A 106 -57.81 -31.48 -26.97
C GLN A 106 -59.11 -32.16 -26.52
N GLN A 107 -59.56 -33.16 -27.29
CA GLN A 107 -60.77 -33.94 -26.95
C GLN A 107 -60.45 -35.05 -25.93
N PRO A 108 -61.39 -35.37 -25.02
CA PRO A 108 -61.19 -36.38 -23.98
C PRO A 108 -61.43 -37.81 -24.51
N TYR A 109 -60.77 -38.79 -23.90
CA TYR A 109 -61.07 -40.21 -24.08
C TYR A 109 -61.66 -40.80 -22.79
N ALA A 110 -62.69 -41.64 -22.93
CA ALA A 110 -63.42 -42.24 -21.80
C ALA A 110 -62.91 -43.66 -21.44
N ALA A 111 -63.40 -44.21 -20.33
CA ALA A 111 -62.93 -45.45 -19.72
C ALA A 111 -63.91 -46.65 -19.90
N GLN A 112 -63.60 -47.77 -19.23
CA GLN A 112 -64.28 -49.10 -19.20
C GLN A 112 -63.82 -50.10 -20.30
N GLY A 113 -63.62 -51.40 -20.03
CA GLY A 113 -63.56 -52.10 -18.73
C GLY A 113 -63.47 -53.65 -18.80
N ALA A 114 -62.86 -54.26 -17.76
CA ALA A 114 -63.02 -55.63 -17.22
C ALA A 114 -62.65 -56.92 -18.04
N SER A 115 -61.53 -57.56 -17.64
CA SER A 115 -61.40 -58.96 -17.12
C SER A 115 -61.79 -60.20 -17.98
N PRO A 116 -61.47 -61.47 -17.58
CA PRO A 116 -60.58 -62.00 -16.52
C PRO A 116 -59.50 -63.04 -17.02
N GLY A 117 -58.58 -63.50 -16.16
CA GLY A 117 -57.68 -64.65 -16.46
C GLY A 117 -56.76 -65.06 -15.29
N TRP A 118 -56.70 -66.35 -14.93
CA TRP A 118 -56.15 -66.86 -13.65
C TRP A 118 -54.68 -67.36 -13.69
N ALA A 119 -53.97 -67.11 -12.58
CA ALA A 119 -52.99 -67.96 -11.85
C ALA A 119 -51.74 -68.58 -12.53
N GLN A 120 -50.55 -68.33 -11.95
CA GLN A 120 -49.88 -69.26 -11.00
C GLN A 120 -48.68 -68.60 -10.25
N GLN A 121 -48.06 -69.35 -9.32
CA GLN A 121 -47.07 -68.95 -8.27
C GLN A 121 -46.16 -70.20 -7.97
N PRO A 122 -45.16 -70.23 -7.04
CA PRO A 122 -44.59 -69.21 -6.15
C PRO A 122 -43.03 -69.24 -5.91
N GLN A 123 -42.54 -68.33 -5.04
CA GLN A 123 -41.52 -68.48 -3.96
C GLN A 123 -40.11 -69.10 -4.20
N GLN A 124 -39.08 -68.46 -3.62
CA GLN A 124 -38.55 -68.81 -2.27
C GLN A 124 -37.70 -67.65 -1.65
N GLN A 125 -37.27 -67.78 -0.38
CA GLN A 125 -37.01 -66.62 0.51
C GLN A 125 -35.98 -66.89 1.65
N ALA A 126 -35.21 -65.85 2.03
CA ALA A 126 -34.60 -65.62 3.36
C ALA A 126 -33.44 -66.59 3.81
N PRO A 127 -32.75 -66.42 4.98
CA PRO A 127 -32.97 -65.43 6.05
C PRO A 127 -31.73 -64.79 6.79
N ASP A 128 -32.02 -63.69 7.50
CA ASP A 128 -31.61 -63.29 8.88
C ASP A 128 -30.18 -62.88 9.31
N GLN A 129 -30.04 -62.59 10.62
CA GLN A 129 -29.27 -61.48 11.21
C GLN A 129 -28.35 -61.89 12.40
N SER A 130 -27.31 -61.08 12.62
CA SER A 130 -26.71 -60.62 13.91
C SER A 130 -26.29 -61.60 15.05
N TRP A 131 -25.01 -61.56 15.47
CA TRP A 131 -24.52 -60.96 16.75
C TRP A 131 -23.13 -61.46 17.26
N GLN A 132 -22.39 -60.53 17.91
CA GLN A 132 -21.37 -60.71 18.98
C GLN A 132 -19.90 -61.15 18.67
N GLN A 133 -19.03 -60.91 19.66
CA GLN A 133 -17.53 -60.88 19.69
C GLN A 133 -16.99 -62.02 20.63
N PRO A 134 -15.69 -62.14 21.08
CA PRO A 134 -14.48 -61.31 20.86
C PRO A 134 -13.07 -62.01 20.74
N GLN A 135 -12.05 -61.17 20.42
CA GLN A 135 -10.64 -61.18 20.88
C GLN A 135 -9.55 -62.21 20.43
N GLN A 136 -8.33 -61.67 20.24
CA GLN A 136 -6.97 -62.28 20.25
C GLN A 136 -6.57 -63.25 19.08
N SER A 137 -5.32 -63.30 18.56
CA SER A 137 -4.15 -62.39 18.66
C SER A 137 -3.05 -62.70 17.61
N ALA A 138 -2.42 -61.67 17.01
CA ALA A 138 -1.13 -61.66 16.26
C ALA A 138 -1.01 -62.49 14.94
N PRO A 139 0.04 -62.30 14.10
CA PRO A 139 1.08 -61.26 14.07
C PRO A 139 1.12 -60.43 12.75
N SER A 140 2.05 -59.46 12.72
CA SER A 140 2.36 -58.52 11.62
C SER A 140 3.25 -59.18 10.52
N VAL A 141 3.58 -58.58 9.35
CA VAL A 141 3.74 -57.16 9.01
C VAL A 141 2.86 -56.65 7.81
N PRO A 142 3.27 -56.36 6.54
CA PRO A 142 2.54 -55.36 5.73
C PRO A 142 1.95 -55.83 4.38
N GLN A 143 1.01 -55.04 3.85
CA GLN A 143 0.72 -54.95 2.41
C GLN A 143 0.35 -53.49 2.07
N GLN A 144 0.83 -52.95 0.95
CA GLN A 144 0.57 -51.56 0.56
C GLN A 144 -0.87 -51.39 0.07
N GLN A 145 -1.69 -50.63 0.82
CA GLN A 145 -2.96 -50.11 0.33
C GLN A 145 -2.77 -48.71 -0.23
N GLY A 146 -3.21 -48.48 -1.47
CA GLY A 146 -3.20 -47.15 -2.10
C GLY A 146 -4.27 -46.24 -1.48
N PRO A 147 -4.03 -44.93 -1.29
CA PRO A 147 -5.02 -44.01 -0.75
C PRO A 147 -6.15 -43.71 -1.75
N GLY A 148 -7.14 -44.60 -1.82
CA GLY A 148 -8.43 -44.33 -2.45
C GLY A 148 -9.26 -43.37 -1.59
N GLY A 149 -8.86 -42.10 -1.53
CA GLY A 149 -9.51 -41.06 -0.72
C GLY A 149 -9.55 -39.74 -1.49
N ALA A 150 -10.71 -39.43 -2.08
CA ALA A 150 -10.91 -38.23 -2.88
C ALA A 150 -10.98 -36.98 -1.99
N ALA A 151 -9.82 -36.41 -1.67
CA ALA A 151 -9.73 -35.03 -1.20
C ALA A 151 -10.29 -34.12 -2.31
N GLY A 152 -11.36 -33.38 -2.01
CA GLY A 152 -12.01 -32.50 -2.98
C GLY A 152 -11.02 -31.48 -3.55
N ALA A 153 -10.91 -31.41 -4.87
CA ALA A 153 -10.15 -30.36 -5.52
C ALA A 153 -10.73 -28.98 -5.12
N PRO A 154 -9.89 -27.95 -4.91
CA PRO A 154 -10.39 -26.59 -4.75
C PRO A 154 -11.26 -26.19 -5.95
N PRO A 155 -12.36 -25.44 -5.75
CA PRO A 155 -13.12 -24.93 -6.87
C PRO A 155 -12.20 -24.10 -7.78
N VAL A 156 -12.27 -24.40 -9.08
CA VAL A 156 -11.59 -23.65 -10.13
C VAL A 156 -12.17 -22.23 -10.18
N TYR A 157 -11.51 -21.33 -10.94
CA TYR A 157 -11.98 -20.00 -11.32
C TYR A 157 -13.52 -19.91 -11.42
N GLY A 158 -14.12 -18.86 -10.84
CA GLY A 158 -15.58 -18.63 -10.91
C GLY A 158 -16.09 -18.49 -12.35
N ASP A 159 -17.41 -18.39 -12.54
CA ASP A 159 -18.15 -18.59 -13.82
C ASP A 159 -17.91 -17.55 -14.94
N ARG A 160 -16.71 -16.98 -15.01
CA ARG A 160 -16.25 -16.02 -16.00
C ARG A 160 -15.81 -16.76 -17.26
N SER A 161 -16.42 -16.38 -18.39
CA SER A 161 -15.92 -16.78 -19.71
C SER A 161 -14.54 -16.17 -19.95
N PRO A 162 -13.57 -16.91 -20.53
CA PRO A 162 -12.25 -16.35 -20.83
C PRO A 162 -12.34 -15.17 -21.80
N THR A 163 -11.57 -14.11 -21.54
CA THR A 163 -11.58 -12.86 -22.29
C THR A 163 -11.00 -13.03 -23.69
N THR A 164 -9.91 -13.81 -23.80
CA THR A 164 -9.19 -14.06 -25.05
C THR A 164 -8.66 -15.49 -25.08
N PHE A 165 -8.42 -16.03 -26.28
CA PHE A 165 -7.86 -17.36 -26.49
C PHE A 165 -6.64 -17.32 -27.40
N HIS A 166 -5.54 -17.91 -26.95
CA HIS A 166 -4.27 -17.96 -27.68
C HIS A 166 -3.90 -19.41 -27.94
N GLN A 167 -3.64 -19.79 -29.21
CA GLN A 167 -3.23 -21.16 -29.53
C GLN A 167 -1.71 -21.33 -29.37
N PHE A 168 -1.31 -22.36 -28.64
CA PHE A 168 0.07 -22.54 -28.18
C PHE A 168 0.69 -23.82 -28.77
N SER A 169 1.45 -23.65 -29.85
CA SER A 169 2.02 -24.76 -30.62
C SER A 169 3.14 -25.50 -29.88
N LEU A 170 3.10 -26.83 -29.89
CA LEU A 170 4.16 -27.69 -29.36
C LEU A 170 5.52 -27.40 -30.02
N GLY A 171 6.60 -27.45 -29.23
CA GLY A 171 7.97 -27.13 -29.66
C GLY A 171 8.26 -25.64 -29.87
N ARG A 172 7.31 -24.73 -29.64
CA ARG A 172 7.50 -23.28 -29.74
C ARG A 172 7.62 -22.62 -28.37
N VAL A 173 8.35 -21.51 -28.32
CA VAL A 173 8.35 -20.56 -27.20
C VAL A 173 7.37 -19.43 -27.52
N MET A 174 6.50 -19.07 -26.57
CA MET A 174 5.65 -17.88 -26.64
C MET A 174 6.08 -16.92 -25.54
N ARG A 175 6.58 -15.74 -25.90
CA ARG A 175 6.94 -14.72 -24.93
C ARG A 175 5.71 -13.93 -24.52
N ILE A 176 5.58 -13.68 -23.23
CA ILE A 176 4.56 -12.81 -22.64
C ILE A 176 5.22 -11.55 -22.09
N GLY A 177 4.64 -10.39 -22.38
CA GLY A 177 5.15 -9.11 -21.88
C GLY A 177 4.35 -7.91 -22.38
N ARG A 178 4.72 -6.73 -21.90
CA ARG A 178 4.01 -5.47 -22.19
C ARG A 178 4.37 -4.83 -23.54
N ALA A 179 5.46 -5.27 -24.15
CA ALA A 179 5.94 -4.71 -25.40
C ALA A 179 5.25 -5.36 -26.62
N LEU A 180 5.15 -4.64 -27.74
CA LEU A 180 4.42 -5.10 -28.94
C LEU A 180 5.16 -6.20 -29.71
N GLU A 181 6.44 -6.39 -29.43
CA GLU A 181 7.33 -7.40 -30.00
C GLU A 181 7.27 -8.79 -29.31
N ASN A 182 6.33 -9.02 -28.38
CA ASN A 182 6.07 -10.33 -27.79
C ASN A 182 4.92 -11.03 -28.52
N GLU A 183 4.90 -12.37 -28.56
CA GLU A 183 3.76 -13.12 -29.11
C GLU A 183 2.47 -12.92 -28.30
N LEU A 184 2.57 -12.69 -26.99
CA LEU A 184 1.45 -12.43 -26.08
C LEU A 184 1.63 -11.07 -25.38
N VAL A 185 0.86 -10.07 -25.84
CA VAL A 185 1.00 -8.67 -25.42
C VAL A 185 0.00 -8.31 -24.32
N VAL A 186 0.50 -8.09 -23.10
CA VAL A 186 -0.33 -7.68 -21.95
C VAL A 186 -0.16 -6.19 -21.67
N SER A 187 -1.17 -5.39 -22.01
CA SER A 187 -1.16 -3.91 -21.98
C SER A 187 -1.24 -3.27 -20.57
N ASP A 188 -0.57 -3.87 -19.58
CA ASP A 188 -0.59 -3.46 -18.17
C ASP A 188 0.77 -2.89 -17.73
N LEU A 189 0.82 -1.65 -17.24
CA LEU A 189 2.05 -1.00 -16.74
C LEU A 189 2.69 -1.70 -15.53
N GLN A 190 2.03 -2.66 -14.86
CA GLN A 190 2.65 -3.52 -13.85
C GLN A 190 3.50 -4.66 -14.46
N VAL A 191 3.37 -4.93 -15.76
CA VAL A 191 4.07 -6.00 -16.51
C VAL A 191 5.34 -5.46 -17.17
N SER A 192 6.45 -6.20 -17.08
CA SER A 192 7.70 -5.87 -17.78
C SER A 192 7.57 -6.01 -19.29
N ARG A 193 8.36 -5.24 -20.06
CA ARG A 193 8.39 -5.27 -21.54
C ARG A 193 8.52 -6.68 -22.08
N HIS A 194 9.40 -7.48 -21.48
CA HIS A 194 9.42 -8.93 -21.57
C HIS A 194 9.29 -9.45 -20.14
N HIS A 195 8.29 -10.30 -19.85
CA HIS A 195 7.96 -10.70 -18.48
C HIS A 195 8.30 -12.17 -18.24
N ALA A 196 7.79 -13.06 -19.09
CA ALA A 196 8.02 -14.50 -19.00
C ALA A 196 7.97 -15.14 -20.39
N GLU A 197 8.26 -16.43 -20.45
CA GLU A 197 8.11 -17.25 -21.65
C GLU A 197 7.42 -18.57 -21.30
N PHE A 198 6.40 -18.95 -22.05
CA PHE A 198 5.85 -20.30 -22.06
C PHE A 198 6.67 -21.16 -23.02
N HIS A 199 7.15 -22.31 -22.54
CA HIS A 199 7.99 -23.27 -23.24
C HIS A 199 7.24 -24.60 -23.38
N ALA A 200 6.95 -25.02 -24.62
CA ALA A 200 6.48 -26.37 -24.91
C ALA A 200 7.67 -27.34 -24.97
N THR A 201 7.75 -28.29 -24.04
CA THR A 201 8.76 -29.36 -24.12
C THR A 201 8.37 -30.40 -25.19
N PRO A 202 9.34 -31.07 -25.86
CA PRO A 202 9.03 -32.08 -26.88
C PRO A 202 8.25 -33.29 -26.36
N ASP A 203 8.34 -33.57 -25.06
CA ASP A 203 7.58 -34.61 -24.35
C ASP A 203 6.19 -34.15 -23.87
N GLY A 204 5.70 -33.00 -24.35
CA GLY A 204 4.32 -32.54 -24.16
C GLY A 204 4.02 -31.92 -22.78
N ARG A 205 5.04 -31.72 -21.94
CA ARG A 205 4.92 -30.90 -20.72
C ARG A 205 5.09 -29.42 -21.05
N PHE A 206 4.46 -28.59 -20.24
CA PHE A 206 4.52 -27.14 -20.36
C PHE A 206 5.32 -26.57 -19.20
N GLU A 207 6.15 -25.57 -19.49
CA GLU A 207 6.94 -24.84 -18.51
C GLU A 207 6.72 -23.34 -18.72
N ILE A 208 6.66 -22.56 -17.64
CA ILE A 208 6.78 -21.10 -17.71
C ILE A 208 8.07 -20.66 -17.03
N ARG A 209 8.80 -19.75 -17.69
CA ARG A 209 10.05 -19.18 -17.21
C ARG A 209 9.92 -17.68 -17.02
N ASP A 210 10.22 -17.19 -15.81
CA ASP A 210 10.28 -15.76 -15.50
C ASP A 210 11.56 -15.15 -16.10
N LEU A 211 11.45 -14.06 -16.86
CA LEU A 211 12.59 -13.38 -17.51
C LEU A 211 13.30 -12.36 -16.58
N GLY A 212 13.16 -12.51 -15.26
CA GLY A 212 13.61 -11.54 -14.26
C GLY A 212 12.59 -10.41 -14.04
N SER A 213 11.30 -10.69 -14.23
CA SER A 213 10.21 -9.71 -14.29
C SER A 213 10.18 -8.76 -13.09
N HIS A 214 9.63 -7.54 -13.25
CA HIS A 214 9.54 -6.57 -12.17
C HIS A 214 8.71 -7.09 -10.98
N ASN A 215 7.44 -7.38 -11.23
CA ASN A 215 6.44 -7.71 -10.21
C ASN A 215 6.31 -9.22 -9.88
N GLY A 216 7.00 -10.09 -10.63
CA GLY A 216 6.93 -11.54 -10.51
C GLY A 216 5.94 -12.18 -11.48
N THR A 217 6.33 -13.35 -11.97
CA THR A 217 5.40 -14.35 -12.51
C THR A 217 4.91 -15.23 -11.35
N TYR A 218 3.61 -15.56 -11.31
CA TYR A 218 3.00 -16.40 -10.28
C TYR A 218 2.41 -17.68 -10.89
N VAL A 219 2.43 -18.80 -10.17
CA VAL A 219 1.70 -20.03 -10.51
C VAL A 219 0.85 -20.43 -9.30
N ASN A 220 -0.46 -20.55 -9.47
CA ASN A 220 -1.43 -20.81 -8.41
C ASN A 220 -1.29 -19.84 -7.21
N GLY A 221 -0.93 -18.58 -7.48
CA GLY A 221 -0.66 -17.53 -6.49
C GLY A 221 0.71 -17.59 -5.78
N MET A 222 1.57 -18.55 -6.13
CA MET A 222 2.93 -18.70 -5.60
C MET A 222 3.95 -18.06 -6.55
N PRO A 223 4.86 -17.19 -6.09
CA PRO A 223 5.84 -16.52 -6.96
C PRO A 223 6.93 -17.48 -7.47
N ILE A 224 7.23 -17.43 -8.76
CA ILE A 224 8.43 -18.06 -9.34
C ILE A 224 9.68 -17.28 -8.91
N ALA A 225 10.80 -17.96 -8.71
CA ALA A 225 12.09 -17.31 -8.49
C ALA A 225 12.54 -16.56 -9.77
N LYS A 226 13.00 -15.30 -9.65
CA LYS A 226 13.41 -14.48 -10.80
C LYS A 226 14.47 -15.19 -11.67
N GLY A 227 14.20 -15.31 -12.97
CA GLY A 227 15.06 -16.03 -13.93
C GLY A 227 14.89 -17.55 -13.97
N GLY A 228 14.16 -18.11 -13.00
CA GLY A 228 13.81 -19.53 -12.90
C GLY A 228 12.48 -19.87 -13.57
N SER A 229 12.06 -21.12 -13.43
CA SER A 229 10.90 -21.67 -14.11
C SER A 229 10.04 -22.59 -13.23
N ALA A 230 8.83 -22.89 -13.71
CA ALA A 230 7.89 -23.82 -13.10
C ALA A 230 7.19 -24.64 -14.19
N LEU A 231 7.10 -25.96 -13.98
CA LEU A 231 6.25 -26.84 -14.79
C LEU A 231 4.77 -26.54 -14.53
N LEU A 232 3.95 -26.63 -15.57
CA LEU A 232 2.51 -26.38 -15.55
C LEU A 232 1.73 -27.67 -15.82
N GLY A 233 0.80 -27.99 -14.93
CA GLY A 233 -0.25 -29.00 -15.12
C GLY A 233 -1.50 -28.44 -15.82
N PRO A 234 -2.44 -29.32 -16.23
CA PRO A 234 -3.61 -28.98 -17.07
C PRO A 234 -4.72 -28.20 -16.35
N ASN A 235 -4.45 -27.64 -15.16
CA ASN A 235 -5.35 -26.75 -14.42
C ASN A 235 -4.57 -25.61 -13.73
N ASP A 236 -3.26 -25.47 -13.96
CA ASP A 236 -2.46 -24.45 -13.28
C ASP A 236 -2.74 -23.06 -13.83
N ILE A 237 -2.86 -22.09 -12.92
CA ILE A 237 -3.17 -20.70 -13.23
C ILE A 237 -1.89 -19.87 -13.13
N VAL A 238 -1.47 -19.27 -14.23
CA VAL A 238 -0.36 -18.33 -14.31
C VAL A 238 -0.87 -16.90 -14.07
N GLY A 239 -0.30 -16.18 -13.12
CA GLY A 239 -0.57 -14.75 -12.87
C GLY A 239 0.55 -13.86 -13.41
N VAL A 240 0.20 -12.89 -14.28
CA VAL A 240 1.12 -11.89 -14.85
C VAL A 240 0.44 -10.52 -14.84
N GLY A 241 0.72 -9.73 -13.79
CA GLY A 241 0.03 -8.46 -13.55
C GLY A 241 -1.47 -8.67 -13.28
N HIS A 242 -2.32 -7.90 -13.95
CA HIS A 242 -3.78 -8.05 -13.87
C HIS A 242 -4.35 -9.19 -14.72
N SER A 243 -3.65 -9.70 -15.74
CA SER A 243 -4.08 -10.91 -16.47
C SER A 243 -3.75 -12.18 -15.68
N THR A 244 -4.61 -13.18 -15.77
CA THR A 244 -4.27 -14.58 -15.44
C THR A 244 -4.51 -15.49 -16.64
N PHE A 245 -3.79 -16.60 -16.70
CA PHE A 245 -3.79 -17.52 -17.83
C PHE A 245 -3.96 -18.96 -17.35
N ARG A 246 -4.87 -19.71 -17.97
CA ARG A 246 -5.07 -21.15 -17.73
C ARG A 246 -4.72 -21.92 -19.00
N LEU A 247 -3.96 -23.01 -18.87
CA LEU A 247 -3.69 -23.89 -20.00
C LEU A 247 -4.74 -25.01 -20.08
N VAL A 248 -5.41 -25.14 -21.21
CA VAL A 248 -6.41 -26.18 -21.49
C VAL A 248 -6.06 -26.86 -22.82
N GLY A 249 -5.37 -28.01 -22.74
CA GLY A 249 -4.85 -28.68 -23.94
C GLY A 249 -3.71 -27.89 -24.60
N ASP A 250 -3.84 -27.58 -25.89
CA ASP A 250 -2.92 -26.73 -26.68
C ASP A 250 -3.31 -25.24 -26.67
N ARG A 251 -4.26 -24.84 -25.82
CA ARG A 251 -4.87 -23.51 -25.79
C ARG A 251 -4.60 -22.82 -24.46
N LEU A 252 -4.10 -21.58 -24.53
CA LEU A 252 -3.98 -20.70 -23.38
C LEU A 252 -5.21 -19.79 -23.32
N GLU A 253 -5.97 -19.91 -22.24
CA GLU A 253 -7.14 -19.09 -21.95
C GLU A 253 -6.72 -17.89 -21.10
N GLU A 254 -6.99 -16.67 -21.57
CA GLU A 254 -6.68 -15.44 -20.83
C GLU A 254 -7.92 -14.91 -20.12
N PHE A 255 -7.76 -14.56 -18.84
CA PHE A 255 -8.74 -13.89 -18.01
C PHE A 255 -8.15 -12.55 -17.59
N VAL A 256 -8.63 -11.47 -18.23
CA VAL A 256 -8.22 -10.10 -17.90
C VAL A 256 -9.12 -9.57 -16.78
N ASP A 257 -8.50 -9.02 -15.75
CA ASP A 257 -9.22 -8.31 -14.69
C ASP A 257 -9.64 -6.93 -15.19
N THR A 258 -10.90 -6.83 -15.62
CA THR A 258 -11.50 -5.63 -16.26
C THR A 258 -12.01 -4.59 -15.26
N GLY A 259 -11.74 -4.77 -13.95
CA GLY A 259 -12.40 -4.04 -12.86
C GLY A 259 -13.61 -4.79 -12.28
N GLU A 260 -14.23 -5.65 -13.10
CA GLU A 260 -15.16 -6.68 -12.65
C GLU A 260 -14.43 -7.62 -11.68
N VAL A 261 -14.73 -7.52 -10.39
CA VAL A 261 -14.15 -8.36 -9.33
C VAL A 261 -15.18 -8.61 -8.24
N SER A 262 -15.56 -9.87 -8.06
CA SER A 262 -16.28 -10.34 -6.87
C SER A 262 -15.34 -10.38 -5.66
N PHE A 263 -15.80 -9.90 -4.51
CA PHE A 263 -15.01 -9.90 -3.28
C PHE A 263 -15.92 -10.28 -2.09
N SER A 264 -15.46 -11.12 -1.17
CA SER A 264 -16.26 -11.51 -0.01
C SER A 264 -15.44 -11.81 1.23
N ALA A 265 -16.07 -11.60 2.38
CA ALA A 265 -15.59 -11.94 3.71
C ALA A 265 -16.49 -13.04 4.29
N ARG A 266 -15.88 -14.08 4.89
CA ARG A 266 -16.60 -15.18 5.54
C ARG A 266 -16.05 -15.40 6.95
N HIS A 267 -16.92 -15.30 7.95
CA HIS A 267 -16.67 -15.59 9.37
C HIS A 267 -15.46 -14.88 10.00
N LEU A 268 -15.12 -13.67 9.54
CA LEU A 268 -13.89 -12.99 9.94
C LEU A 268 -13.89 -12.67 11.44
N THR A 269 -12.97 -13.31 12.16
CA THR A 269 -12.78 -13.11 13.61
C THR A 269 -11.33 -12.69 13.88
N VAL A 270 -11.16 -11.58 14.60
CA VAL A 270 -9.85 -10.97 14.90
C VAL A 270 -9.70 -10.79 16.40
N THR A 271 -8.65 -11.37 16.96
CA THR A 271 -8.30 -11.31 18.39
C THR A 271 -7.01 -10.52 18.58
N VAL A 272 -6.91 -9.71 19.65
CA VAL A 272 -5.66 -9.04 20.07
C VAL A 272 -4.98 -9.78 21.22
N ASP A 273 -3.71 -9.46 21.47
CA ASP A 273 -2.98 -9.91 22.65
C ASP A 273 -3.79 -9.62 23.93
N GLY A 274 -3.86 -10.61 24.82
CA GLY A 274 -4.81 -10.60 25.95
C GLY A 274 -6.18 -11.22 25.64
N GLY A 275 -6.39 -11.81 24.45
CA GLY A 275 -7.54 -12.67 24.14
C GLY A 275 -8.84 -11.93 23.78
N LYS A 276 -8.85 -10.59 23.78
CA LYS A 276 -10.03 -9.80 23.40
C LYS A 276 -10.30 -9.91 21.90
N GLN A 277 -11.49 -10.38 21.53
CA GLN A 277 -12.00 -10.25 20.16
C GLN A 277 -12.35 -8.80 19.83
N ILE A 278 -11.95 -8.35 18.64
CA ILE A 278 -12.19 -7.01 18.07
C ILE A 278 -13.12 -7.08 16.85
N LEU A 279 -13.10 -8.22 16.14
CA LEU A 279 -14.13 -8.62 15.18
C LEU A 279 -14.66 -9.99 15.58
N LYS A 280 -15.95 -10.21 15.38
CA LYS A 280 -16.66 -11.46 15.68
C LYS A 280 -17.52 -11.84 14.48
N ASP A 281 -17.20 -12.96 13.85
CA ASP A 281 -18.06 -13.62 12.86
C ASP A 281 -18.61 -12.66 11.76
N VAL A 282 -17.71 -11.88 11.14
CA VAL A 282 -18.09 -10.91 10.11
C VAL A 282 -18.09 -11.57 8.73
N SER A 283 -19.30 -11.72 8.16
CA SER A 283 -19.55 -12.23 6.81
C SER A 283 -20.33 -11.22 5.97
N PHE A 284 -19.91 -10.97 4.73
CA PHE A 284 -20.63 -10.18 3.73
C PHE A 284 -20.03 -10.35 2.32
N GLY A 285 -20.82 -10.08 1.29
CA GLY A 285 -20.40 -10.06 -0.12
C GLY A 285 -20.36 -8.66 -0.69
N VAL A 286 -19.38 -8.37 -1.53
CA VAL A 286 -19.20 -7.08 -2.19
C VAL A 286 -19.48 -7.25 -3.69
N PRO A 287 -20.54 -6.61 -4.23
CA PRO A 287 -20.87 -6.69 -5.66
C PRO A 287 -19.82 -6.01 -6.54
N GLU A 288 -19.73 -6.45 -7.80
CA GLU A 288 -18.80 -5.90 -8.78
C GLU A 288 -19.25 -4.54 -9.33
N LYS A 289 -18.32 -3.63 -9.60
CA LYS A 289 -18.60 -2.24 -10.06
C LYS A 289 -19.48 -1.44 -9.09
N SER A 290 -19.33 -1.66 -7.78
CA SER A 290 -20.18 -1.04 -6.75
C SER A 290 -19.40 -0.19 -5.74
N LEU A 291 -20.10 0.78 -5.14
CA LEU A 291 -19.66 1.63 -4.04
C LEU A 291 -20.31 1.19 -2.72
N ILE A 292 -19.51 0.88 -1.71
CA ILE A 292 -19.95 0.27 -0.46
C ILE A 292 -19.47 1.11 0.72
N ALA A 293 -20.38 1.60 1.56
CA ALA A 293 -20.02 2.28 2.80
C ALA A 293 -19.94 1.29 3.98
N VAL A 294 -18.97 1.48 4.88
CA VAL A 294 -18.83 0.76 6.14
C VAL A 294 -18.88 1.77 7.28
N ILE A 295 -19.94 1.72 8.08
CA ILE A 295 -20.23 2.67 9.16
C ILE A 295 -20.39 1.97 10.52
N GLY A 296 -20.62 2.76 11.56
CA GLY A 296 -20.81 2.31 12.93
C GLY A 296 -20.02 3.16 13.93
N PRO A 297 -20.25 3.01 15.25
CA PRO A 297 -19.71 3.88 16.28
C PRO A 297 -18.19 3.75 16.44
N SER A 298 -17.60 4.64 17.23
CA SER A 298 -16.19 4.57 17.60
C SER A 298 -15.89 3.27 18.35
N GLY A 299 -14.90 2.51 17.88
CA GLY A 299 -14.52 1.23 18.46
C GLY A 299 -15.29 0.00 17.95
N SER A 300 -16.23 0.13 17.00
CA SER A 300 -16.93 -1.02 16.36
C SER A 300 -16.07 -1.92 15.47
N GLY A 301 -14.74 -1.73 15.47
CA GLY A 301 -13.80 -2.57 14.73
C GLY A 301 -13.50 -2.15 13.28
N LYS A 302 -14.14 -1.10 12.73
CA LYS A 302 -14.03 -0.68 11.30
C LYS A 302 -12.61 -0.74 10.71
N SER A 303 -11.63 -0.01 11.26
CA SER A 303 -10.25 0.00 10.75
C SER A 303 -9.42 -1.26 11.13
N THR A 304 -9.99 -2.20 11.89
CA THR A 304 -9.47 -3.57 12.05
C THR A 304 -10.03 -4.48 10.97
N LEU A 305 -11.32 -4.37 10.65
CA LEU A 305 -11.95 -5.03 9.49
C LEU A 305 -11.21 -4.64 8.20
N LEU A 306 -10.97 -3.34 7.97
CA LEU A 306 -10.23 -2.86 6.80
C LEU A 306 -8.85 -3.52 6.63
N LYS A 307 -8.14 -3.77 7.74
CA LYS A 307 -6.82 -4.42 7.75
C LYS A 307 -6.90 -5.94 7.55
N ALA A 308 -8.03 -6.55 7.93
CA ALA A 308 -8.33 -7.95 7.62
C ALA A 308 -8.69 -8.13 6.14
N LEU A 309 -9.59 -7.30 5.60
CA LEU A 309 -10.02 -7.32 4.19
C LEU A 309 -8.86 -7.07 3.20
N THR A 310 -7.86 -6.28 3.61
CA THR A 310 -6.68 -5.95 2.79
C THR A 310 -5.47 -6.86 3.05
N GLY A 311 -5.58 -7.86 3.94
CA GLY A 311 -4.46 -8.76 4.28
C GLY A 311 -3.31 -8.13 5.09
N TYR A 312 -3.35 -6.83 5.41
CA TYR A 312 -2.31 -6.17 6.21
C TYR A 312 -2.28 -6.62 7.68
N ARG A 313 -3.41 -7.09 8.21
CA ARG A 313 -3.52 -7.85 9.46
C ARG A 313 -4.61 -8.91 9.25
N PRO A 314 -4.27 -10.11 8.75
CA PRO A 314 -5.24 -11.17 8.49
C PRO A 314 -6.04 -11.58 9.74
N ALA A 315 -7.21 -12.17 9.51
CA ALA A 315 -8.04 -12.75 10.56
C ALA A 315 -7.39 -13.97 11.23
N ASN A 316 -7.87 -14.32 12.42
CA ASN A 316 -7.49 -15.53 13.14
C ASN A 316 -8.34 -16.75 12.71
N GLN A 317 -9.57 -16.49 12.28
CA GLN A 317 -10.52 -17.44 11.71
C GLN A 317 -11.30 -16.73 10.60
N GLY A 318 -11.81 -17.51 9.65
CA GLY A 318 -12.47 -17.00 8.47
C GLY A 318 -11.52 -16.70 7.32
N ASP A 319 -12.11 -16.40 6.17
CA ASP A 319 -11.41 -16.22 4.90
C ASP A 319 -11.89 -14.95 4.17
N VAL A 320 -10.96 -14.34 3.43
CA VAL A 320 -11.24 -13.26 2.47
C VAL A 320 -11.00 -13.81 1.07
N LEU A 321 -12.01 -13.69 0.20
CA LEU A 321 -11.97 -14.17 -1.18
C LEU A 321 -12.02 -12.99 -2.17
N TYR A 322 -11.21 -13.09 -3.22
CA TYR A 322 -11.09 -12.14 -4.32
C TYR A 322 -11.18 -12.96 -5.62
N ASP A 323 -12.23 -12.77 -6.42
CA ASP A 323 -12.58 -13.63 -7.58
C ASP A 323 -12.56 -15.14 -7.21
N ASN A 324 -13.23 -15.47 -6.10
CA ASN A 324 -13.21 -16.77 -5.40
C ASN A 324 -11.84 -17.26 -4.87
N ARG A 325 -10.73 -16.54 -5.13
CA ARG A 325 -9.37 -16.89 -4.69
C ARG A 325 -9.08 -16.37 -3.28
N ASN A 326 -8.44 -17.20 -2.44
CA ASN A 326 -8.17 -16.85 -1.04
C ASN A 326 -7.02 -15.83 -0.89
N LEU A 327 -7.36 -14.61 -0.46
CA LEU A 327 -6.42 -13.49 -0.34
C LEU A 327 -5.28 -13.77 0.65
N TYR A 328 -5.52 -14.48 1.74
CA TYR A 328 -4.49 -14.77 2.74
C TYR A 328 -3.49 -15.82 2.28
N LYS A 329 -3.94 -16.77 1.45
CA LYS A 329 -3.09 -17.82 0.86
C LYS A 329 -2.31 -17.31 -0.36
N GLN A 330 -2.90 -16.45 -1.18
CA GLN A 330 -2.32 -15.92 -2.43
C GLN A 330 -1.95 -14.41 -2.33
N PHE A 331 -1.62 -13.94 -1.13
CA PHE A 331 -1.42 -12.51 -0.83
C PHE A 331 -0.35 -11.82 -1.69
N ALA A 332 0.71 -12.53 -2.07
CA ALA A 332 1.85 -11.94 -2.78
C ALA A 332 1.46 -11.33 -4.13
N GLU A 333 0.57 -12.01 -4.86
CA GLU A 333 -0.03 -11.59 -6.14
C GLU A 333 -1.21 -10.63 -5.89
N LEU A 334 -2.26 -11.10 -5.20
CA LEU A 334 -3.56 -10.42 -5.14
C LEU A 334 -3.48 -9.01 -4.55
N ARG A 335 -2.54 -8.74 -3.64
CA ARG A 335 -2.28 -7.39 -3.09
C ARG A 335 -1.93 -6.34 -4.15
N GLN A 336 -1.46 -6.73 -5.34
CA GLN A 336 -1.10 -5.79 -6.42
C GLN A 336 -2.34 -5.20 -7.12
N ARG A 337 -3.50 -5.85 -6.96
CA ARG A 337 -4.80 -5.47 -7.53
C ARG A 337 -5.69 -4.69 -6.54
N ILE A 338 -5.22 -4.50 -5.31
CA ILE A 338 -5.95 -3.88 -4.20
C ILE A 338 -5.29 -2.54 -3.83
N GLY A 339 -6.00 -1.44 -4.06
CA GLY A 339 -5.62 -0.11 -3.58
C GLY A 339 -6.06 0.12 -2.14
N LEU A 340 -5.24 0.81 -1.33
CA LEU A 340 -5.62 1.26 0.01
C LEU A 340 -5.25 2.74 0.22
N VAL A 341 -6.27 3.58 0.38
CA VAL A 341 -6.16 4.99 0.72
C VAL A 341 -6.44 5.16 2.22
N PRO A 342 -5.43 5.46 3.06
CA PRO A 342 -5.64 5.60 4.50
C PRO A 342 -6.31 6.93 4.88
N GLN A 343 -6.65 7.09 6.15
CA GLN A 343 -7.24 8.30 6.74
C GLN A 343 -6.35 9.53 6.53
N ASP A 344 -5.09 9.46 6.97
CA ASP A 344 -4.11 10.53 6.78
C ASP A 344 -3.70 10.74 5.31
N ASP A 345 -3.56 12.01 4.91
CA ASP A 345 -2.89 12.41 3.66
C ASP A 345 -1.37 12.16 3.75
N ILE A 346 -0.95 10.91 3.55
CA ILE A 346 0.45 10.47 3.51
C ILE A 346 1.12 10.95 2.21
N LEU A 347 1.43 12.25 2.16
CA LEU A 347 1.95 12.98 1.00
C LEU A 347 3.20 13.79 1.36
N HIS A 348 4.16 13.89 0.42
CA HIS A 348 5.22 14.91 0.49
C HIS A 348 4.62 16.29 0.14
N LYS A 349 4.30 17.08 1.17
CA LYS A 349 3.47 18.29 1.03
C LYS A 349 4.17 19.43 0.28
N GLU A 350 5.50 19.40 0.28
CA GLU A 350 6.39 20.41 -0.29
C GLU A 350 6.45 20.37 -1.82
N LEU A 351 6.16 19.19 -2.41
CA LEU A 351 6.21 18.94 -3.85
C LEU A 351 4.95 19.42 -4.57
N THR A 352 5.05 19.58 -5.90
CA THR A 352 3.88 19.71 -6.76
C THR A 352 3.19 18.36 -6.98
N VAL A 353 1.90 18.36 -7.31
CA VAL A 353 1.13 17.12 -7.55
C VAL A 353 1.78 16.26 -8.64
N LYS A 354 2.15 16.84 -9.79
CA LYS A 354 2.82 16.11 -10.88
C LYS A 354 4.16 15.54 -10.43
N LYS A 355 4.93 16.24 -9.57
CA LYS A 355 6.15 15.69 -8.97
C LYS A 355 5.87 14.52 -8.03
N ALA A 356 4.89 14.63 -7.14
CA ALA A 356 4.54 13.57 -6.19
C ALA A 356 4.13 12.28 -6.93
N LEU A 357 3.24 12.39 -7.92
CA LEU A 357 2.84 11.27 -8.79
C LEU A 357 4.04 10.73 -9.59
N LYS A 358 4.91 11.57 -10.14
CA LYS A 358 6.10 11.15 -10.91
C LYS A 358 7.14 10.40 -10.09
N TYR A 359 7.31 10.71 -8.80
CA TYR A 359 8.18 9.91 -7.92
C TYR A 359 7.52 8.60 -7.48
N ALA A 360 6.21 8.59 -7.20
CA ALA A 360 5.49 7.37 -6.86
C ALA A 360 5.43 6.37 -8.03
N ALA A 361 5.11 6.86 -9.24
CA ALA A 361 5.17 6.10 -10.49
C ALA A 361 6.57 5.50 -10.73
N LYS A 362 7.64 6.24 -10.42
CA LYS A 362 9.02 5.74 -10.51
C LYS A 362 9.40 4.69 -9.47
N LEU A 363 8.63 4.49 -8.40
CA LEU A 363 8.85 3.43 -7.40
C LEU A 363 7.89 2.24 -7.55
N ARG A 364 6.67 2.47 -8.05
CA ARG A 364 5.65 1.42 -8.28
C ARG A 364 5.85 0.66 -9.60
N PHE A 365 6.20 1.35 -10.69
CA PHE A 365 6.29 0.73 -12.01
C PHE A 365 7.64 0.03 -12.28
N PRO A 366 7.69 -0.90 -13.25
CA PRO A 366 8.91 -1.47 -13.80
C PRO A 366 9.97 -0.42 -14.14
N ALA A 367 11.24 -0.80 -14.09
CA ALA A 367 12.35 0.09 -14.42
C ALA A 367 12.34 0.46 -15.92
N ASP A 368 11.97 -0.52 -16.74
CA ASP A 368 11.82 -0.53 -18.21
C ASP A 368 10.56 0.16 -18.74
N THR A 369 9.66 0.64 -17.87
CA THR A 369 8.66 1.65 -18.28
C THR A 369 9.38 2.94 -18.69
N THR A 370 8.98 3.57 -19.78
CA THR A 370 9.62 4.79 -20.29
C THR A 370 9.23 6.03 -19.46
N THR A 371 9.66 7.24 -19.86
CA THR A 371 9.19 8.46 -19.18
C THR A 371 7.79 8.85 -19.69
N GLU A 372 7.55 8.62 -20.97
CA GLU A 372 6.38 8.97 -21.75
C GLU A 372 5.18 8.11 -21.31
N GLU A 373 5.39 6.80 -21.15
CA GLU A 373 4.38 5.87 -20.59
C GLU A 373 3.97 6.25 -19.16
N ARG A 374 4.94 6.62 -18.31
CA ARG A 374 4.67 7.07 -16.94
C ARG A 374 3.93 8.42 -16.92
N GLU A 375 4.30 9.36 -17.78
CA GLU A 375 3.61 10.66 -17.84
C GLU A 375 2.22 10.55 -18.47
N ALA A 376 2.01 9.68 -19.46
CA ALA A 376 0.69 9.36 -19.98
C ALA A 376 -0.24 8.82 -18.88
N ARG A 377 0.20 7.85 -18.06
CA ARG A 377 -0.61 7.34 -16.93
C ARG A 377 -0.83 8.39 -15.84
N ILE A 378 0.15 9.27 -15.59
CA ILE A 378 -0.02 10.38 -14.62
C ILE A 378 -1.05 11.38 -15.12
N ASP A 379 -0.96 11.83 -16.37
CA ASP A 379 -1.91 12.76 -16.96
C ASP A 379 -3.29 12.09 -17.23
N GLU A 380 -3.38 10.76 -17.33
CA GLU A 380 -4.66 9.99 -17.29
C GLU A 380 -5.31 10.09 -15.90
N VAL A 381 -4.60 9.74 -14.82
CA VAL A 381 -5.08 9.84 -13.42
C VAL A 381 -5.44 11.27 -13.01
N LEU A 382 -4.70 12.26 -13.52
CA LEU A 382 -5.01 13.67 -13.26
C LEU A 382 -6.35 14.09 -13.89
N ARG A 383 -6.69 13.58 -15.08
CA ARG A 383 -8.00 13.83 -15.72
C ARG A 383 -9.12 13.09 -15.00
N GLU A 384 -8.91 11.80 -14.74
CA GLU A 384 -9.79 10.89 -13.98
C GLU A 384 -10.26 11.54 -12.66
N LEU A 385 -9.35 12.22 -11.94
CA LEU A 385 -9.63 12.86 -10.65
C LEU A 385 -9.84 14.38 -10.71
N LYS A 386 -9.97 14.97 -11.91
CA LYS A 386 -10.21 16.41 -12.12
C LYS A 386 -9.14 17.31 -11.47
N LEU A 387 -7.86 16.91 -11.55
CA LEU A 387 -6.69 17.51 -10.91
C LEU A 387 -5.73 18.26 -11.87
N ASP A 388 -5.91 18.20 -13.20
CA ASP A 388 -4.98 18.80 -14.18
C ASP A 388 -4.66 20.27 -13.93
N ILE A 389 -5.70 21.07 -13.69
CA ILE A 389 -5.60 22.51 -13.38
C ILE A 389 -4.82 22.81 -12.10
N HIS A 390 -4.46 21.78 -11.32
CA HIS A 390 -3.72 21.87 -10.06
C HIS A 390 -2.43 21.04 -10.10
N LYS A 391 -2.03 20.46 -11.25
CA LYS A 391 -0.89 19.53 -11.31
C LYS A 391 0.46 20.16 -10.94
N GLU A 392 0.62 21.46 -11.18
CA GLU A 392 1.80 22.23 -10.76
C GLU A 392 1.61 23.03 -9.45
N LYS A 393 0.45 22.94 -8.78
CA LYS A 393 0.31 23.46 -7.41
C LYS A 393 1.06 22.57 -6.43
N LYS A 394 1.61 23.18 -5.37
CA LYS A 394 2.16 22.43 -4.22
C LYS A 394 1.04 21.76 -3.43
N VAL A 395 1.30 20.56 -2.91
CA VAL A 395 0.33 19.82 -2.08
C VAL A 395 -0.06 20.59 -0.80
N THR A 396 0.82 21.40 -0.22
CA THR A 396 0.47 22.35 0.87
C THR A 396 -0.57 23.40 0.49
N SER A 397 -0.73 23.72 -0.79
CA SER A 397 -1.63 24.79 -1.29
C SER A 397 -2.99 24.30 -1.80
N LEU A 398 -3.32 23.03 -1.56
CA LEU A 398 -4.57 22.39 -1.96
C LEU A 398 -5.60 22.36 -0.81
N SER A 399 -6.89 22.42 -1.16
CA SER A 399 -7.99 22.21 -0.20
C SER A 399 -8.00 20.78 0.36
N GLY A 400 -8.81 20.52 1.39
CA GLY A 400 -8.93 19.18 2.00
C GLY A 400 -9.28 18.10 0.98
N GLY A 401 -10.41 18.25 0.30
CA GLY A 401 -10.85 17.32 -0.74
C GLY A 401 -9.84 17.18 -1.87
N GLN A 402 -9.20 18.28 -2.30
CA GLN A 402 -8.16 18.23 -3.33
C GLN A 402 -6.93 17.41 -2.91
N ARG A 403 -6.50 17.48 -1.64
CA ARG A 403 -5.42 16.61 -1.14
C ARG A 403 -5.86 15.15 -1.05
N LYS A 404 -7.09 14.86 -0.60
CA LYS A 404 -7.61 13.49 -0.59
C LYS A 404 -7.68 12.91 -2.01
N ARG A 405 -8.08 13.69 -3.02
CA ARG A 405 -7.98 13.30 -4.44
C ARG A 405 -6.54 12.96 -4.84
N VAL A 406 -5.53 13.71 -4.40
CA VAL A 406 -4.11 13.35 -4.62
C VAL A 406 -3.70 12.07 -3.86
N SER A 407 -4.24 11.83 -2.67
CA SER A 407 -4.04 10.59 -1.90
C SER A 407 -4.63 9.36 -2.62
N VAL A 408 -5.80 9.50 -3.26
CA VAL A 408 -6.42 8.50 -4.16
C VAL A 408 -5.60 8.31 -5.44
N ALA A 409 -5.15 9.41 -6.07
CA ALA A 409 -4.35 9.40 -7.30
C ALA A 409 -3.12 8.48 -7.21
N LEU A 410 -2.44 8.49 -6.05
CA LEU A 410 -1.26 7.65 -5.80
C LEU A 410 -1.54 6.14 -5.82
N GLU A 411 -2.75 5.72 -5.46
CA GLU A 411 -3.15 4.31 -5.55
C GLU A 411 -3.69 3.97 -6.95
N LEU A 412 -4.43 4.89 -7.58
CA LEU A 412 -4.94 4.72 -8.94
C LEU A 412 -3.84 4.58 -10.00
N LEU A 413 -2.63 5.13 -9.79
CA LEU A 413 -1.49 4.93 -10.70
C LEU A 413 -1.39 3.46 -11.17
N THR A 414 -1.53 2.52 -10.23
CA THR A 414 -1.40 1.07 -10.42
C THR A 414 -2.61 0.35 -11.05
N LYS A 415 -3.69 1.07 -11.41
CA LYS A 415 -4.99 0.55 -11.91
C LYS A 415 -5.60 -0.60 -11.08
N PRO A 416 -5.72 -0.47 -9.74
CA PRO A 416 -6.37 -1.49 -8.91
C PRO A 416 -7.88 -1.58 -9.19
N SER A 417 -8.38 -2.81 -9.34
CA SER A 417 -9.81 -3.13 -9.53
C SER A 417 -10.63 -2.95 -8.27
N LEU A 418 -10.02 -3.17 -7.10
CA LEU A 418 -10.64 -3.02 -5.78
C LEU A 418 -9.93 -1.92 -4.98
N ILE A 419 -10.68 -0.93 -4.51
CA ILE A 419 -10.15 0.22 -3.78
C ILE A 419 -10.78 0.31 -2.39
N PHE A 420 -9.93 0.28 -1.36
CA PHE A 420 -10.31 0.54 0.02
C PHE A 420 -9.95 1.97 0.43
N LEU A 421 -10.85 2.65 1.13
CA LEU A 421 -10.62 3.97 1.71
C LEU A 421 -10.95 3.98 3.21
N ASP A 422 -9.97 4.32 4.04
CA ASP A 422 -10.17 4.59 5.48
C ASP A 422 -10.49 6.08 5.63
N GLU A 423 -11.70 6.38 6.12
CA GLU A 423 -12.26 7.72 6.37
C GLU A 423 -11.85 8.80 5.34
N PRO A 424 -12.31 8.69 4.07
CA PRO A 424 -11.89 9.60 3.01
C PRO A 424 -12.37 11.04 3.18
N THR A 425 -13.44 11.27 3.95
CA THR A 425 -14.08 12.59 4.09
C THR A 425 -13.98 13.19 5.50
N SER A 426 -13.23 12.53 6.40
CA SER A 426 -12.91 13.04 7.73
C SER A 426 -12.21 14.40 7.68
N GLY A 427 -12.77 15.40 8.36
CA GLY A 427 -12.20 16.76 8.44
C GLY A 427 -12.41 17.61 7.17
N LEU A 428 -13.33 17.22 6.29
CA LEU A 428 -13.82 18.05 5.20
C LEU A 428 -15.08 18.83 5.63
N ASP A 429 -15.40 19.93 4.94
CA ASP A 429 -16.73 20.52 4.99
C ASP A 429 -17.74 19.68 4.17
N PRO A 430 -19.06 19.79 4.39
CA PRO A 430 -20.05 18.98 3.69
C PRO A 430 -20.06 19.13 2.16
N GLY A 431 -19.61 20.27 1.64
CA GLY A 431 -19.44 20.47 0.20
C GLY A 431 -18.30 19.60 -0.32
N MET A 432 -17.13 19.65 0.33
CA MET A 432 -15.98 18.80 0.00
C MET A 432 -16.19 17.30 0.30
N ASP A 433 -17.02 16.92 1.27
CA ASP A 433 -17.44 15.53 1.55
C ASP A 433 -18.17 14.96 0.32
N ARG A 434 -19.23 15.64 -0.12
CA ARG A 434 -19.99 15.32 -1.33
C ARG A 434 -19.12 15.30 -2.59
N ASP A 435 -18.24 16.28 -2.77
CA ASP A 435 -17.32 16.37 -3.91
C ASP A 435 -16.33 15.19 -3.95
N VAL A 436 -16.04 14.54 -2.81
CA VAL A 436 -15.24 13.30 -2.74
C VAL A 436 -16.11 12.08 -2.95
N MET A 437 -17.28 11.96 -2.32
CA MET A 437 -18.16 10.81 -2.47
C MET A 437 -18.69 10.63 -3.91
N GLN A 438 -19.03 11.72 -4.61
CA GLN A 438 -19.37 11.70 -6.03
C GLN A 438 -18.21 11.23 -6.93
N LEU A 439 -16.96 11.49 -6.53
CA LEU A 439 -15.79 10.97 -7.25
C LEU A 439 -15.65 9.46 -7.07
N LEU A 440 -15.88 8.96 -5.86
CA LEU A 440 -15.80 7.53 -5.54
C LEU A 440 -16.93 6.73 -6.21
N ARG A 441 -18.13 7.32 -6.35
CA ARG A 441 -19.22 6.84 -7.20
C ARG A 441 -18.77 6.71 -8.65
N GLY A 442 -18.24 7.78 -9.24
CA GLY A 442 -17.72 7.77 -10.61
C GLY A 442 -16.63 6.72 -10.85
N LEU A 443 -15.72 6.52 -9.89
CA LEU A 443 -14.71 5.45 -9.99
C LEU A 443 -15.32 4.04 -10.01
N ALA A 444 -16.49 3.84 -9.41
CA ALA A 444 -17.24 2.59 -9.45
C ALA A 444 -18.05 2.43 -10.75
N ASP A 445 -18.63 3.53 -11.25
CA ASP A 445 -19.36 3.55 -12.54
C ASP A 445 -18.43 3.34 -13.75
N ASP A 446 -17.17 3.78 -13.64
CA ASP A 446 -16.03 3.43 -14.51
C ASP A 446 -15.65 1.92 -14.43
N GLY A 447 -16.27 1.14 -13.55
CA GLY A 447 -16.14 -0.32 -13.48
C GLY A 447 -15.27 -0.86 -12.34
N ARG A 448 -14.92 -0.09 -11.31
CA ARG A 448 -14.15 -0.57 -10.15
C ARG A 448 -15.04 -0.91 -8.96
N THR A 449 -14.55 -1.74 -8.04
CA THR A 449 -15.22 -1.97 -6.75
C THR A 449 -14.60 -1.08 -5.68
N VAL A 450 -15.41 -0.30 -4.95
CA VAL A 450 -14.92 0.77 -4.05
C VAL A 450 -15.55 0.64 -2.66
N LEU A 451 -14.74 0.32 -1.63
CA LEU A 451 -15.21 0.19 -0.25
C LEU A 451 -14.68 1.34 0.62
N VAL A 452 -15.60 2.10 1.21
CA VAL A 452 -15.37 3.30 2.01
C VAL A 452 -15.72 3.06 3.47
N VAL A 453 -14.73 3.05 4.36
CA VAL A 453 -14.98 3.19 5.79
C VAL A 453 -15.22 4.67 6.08
N THR A 454 -16.33 5.02 6.76
CA THR A 454 -16.62 6.41 7.13
C THR A 454 -17.36 6.53 8.46
N HIS A 455 -17.33 7.73 9.02
CA HIS A 455 -18.21 8.18 10.11
C HIS A 455 -19.18 9.29 9.66
N SER A 456 -19.00 9.87 8.46
CA SER A 456 -19.99 10.78 7.87
C SER A 456 -21.18 9.97 7.37
N VAL A 457 -22.39 10.45 7.66
CA VAL A 457 -23.65 9.82 7.27
C VAL A 457 -24.40 10.61 6.18
N ALA A 458 -23.88 11.77 5.77
CA ALA A 458 -24.56 12.69 4.86
C ALA A 458 -24.76 12.12 3.44
N GLU A 459 -23.73 11.46 2.91
CA GLU A 459 -23.67 11.02 1.51
C GLU A 459 -23.83 9.49 1.36
N LEU A 460 -24.41 8.79 2.35
CA LEU A 460 -24.56 7.32 2.30
C LEU A 460 -25.50 6.85 1.18
N ALA A 461 -26.47 7.68 0.78
CA ALA A 461 -27.44 7.36 -0.27
C ALA A 461 -26.84 7.19 -1.68
N ILE A 462 -25.57 7.55 -1.89
CA ILE A 462 -24.86 7.34 -3.17
C ILE A 462 -24.21 5.95 -3.29
N CYS A 463 -24.22 5.17 -2.20
CA CYS A 463 -23.63 3.83 -2.12
C CYS A 463 -24.66 2.75 -2.50
N ASP A 464 -24.24 1.70 -3.21
CA ASP A 464 -25.14 0.61 -3.62
C ASP A 464 -25.49 -0.30 -2.43
N LYS A 465 -24.56 -0.45 -1.47
CA LYS A 465 -24.73 -1.21 -0.23
C LYS A 465 -24.04 -0.52 0.96
N LEU A 466 -24.53 -0.83 2.15
CA LEU A 466 -24.11 -0.27 3.44
C LEU A 466 -23.89 -1.41 4.44
N LEU A 467 -22.68 -1.50 4.99
CA LEU A 467 -22.32 -2.40 6.08
C LEU A 467 -22.28 -1.63 7.40
N VAL A 468 -23.12 -2.01 8.35
CA VAL A 468 -23.19 -1.37 9.67
C VAL A 468 -22.55 -2.27 10.71
N MET A 469 -21.47 -1.81 11.32
CA MET A 469 -20.73 -2.52 12.38
C MET A 469 -21.28 -2.19 13.76
N ALA A 470 -21.70 -3.22 14.51
CA ALA A 470 -22.14 -3.10 15.89
C ALA A 470 -20.97 -2.79 16.86
N PRO A 471 -21.25 -2.20 18.04
CA PRO A 471 -20.34 -2.28 19.19
C PRO A 471 -19.89 -3.73 19.42
N GLY A 472 -18.62 -3.94 19.71
CA GLY A 472 -18.08 -5.29 19.95
C GLY A 472 -17.71 -6.10 18.70
N GLY A 473 -17.90 -5.56 17.48
CA GLY A 473 -17.21 -6.03 16.27
C GLY A 473 -17.96 -7.04 15.39
N SER A 474 -19.28 -7.13 15.50
CA SER A 474 -20.15 -7.94 14.64
C SER A 474 -20.92 -7.08 13.62
N VAL A 475 -21.57 -7.71 12.64
CA VAL A 475 -22.48 -7.04 11.69
C VAL A 475 -23.83 -6.76 12.36
N ALA A 476 -24.33 -5.53 12.21
CA ALA A 476 -25.68 -5.12 12.61
C ALA A 476 -26.65 -5.03 11.43
N TYR A 477 -26.14 -4.75 10.22
CA TYR A 477 -26.90 -4.72 8.96
C TYR A 477 -25.96 -4.81 7.76
N PHE A 478 -26.40 -5.45 6.67
CA PHE A 478 -25.79 -5.33 5.35
C PHE A 478 -26.84 -5.32 4.24
N GLY A 479 -26.96 -4.23 3.48
CA GLY A 479 -27.99 -4.08 2.44
C GLY A 479 -28.00 -2.67 1.83
N PRO A 480 -29.01 -2.30 1.01
CA PRO A 480 -29.15 -0.92 0.50
C PRO A 480 -29.20 0.13 1.63
N PRO A 481 -28.71 1.36 1.41
CA PRO A 481 -28.84 2.43 2.41
C PRO A 481 -30.30 2.82 2.68
N GLU A 482 -31.16 2.77 1.65
CA GLU A 482 -32.58 3.14 1.71
C GLU A 482 -33.38 2.25 2.68
N GLU A 483 -33.10 0.94 2.69
CA GLU A 483 -33.73 -0.04 3.59
C GLU A 483 -33.24 0.07 5.05
N ALA A 484 -32.05 0.63 5.29
CA ALA A 484 -31.32 0.46 6.55
C ALA A 484 -31.97 1.16 7.76
N LEU A 485 -32.45 2.40 7.58
CA LEU A 485 -33.11 3.17 8.65
C LEU A 485 -34.42 2.50 9.09
N ASN A 486 -35.20 2.02 8.13
CA ASN A 486 -36.41 1.23 8.36
C ASN A 486 -36.09 -0.10 9.08
N PHE A 487 -35.03 -0.81 8.66
CA PHE A 487 -34.58 -2.04 9.34
C PHE A 487 -34.25 -1.82 10.82
N PHE A 488 -33.59 -0.69 11.18
CA PHE A 488 -33.32 -0.36 12.58
C PHE A 488 -34.55 0.17 13.33
N GLY A 489 -35.47 0.84 12.63
CA GLY A 489 -36.69 1.43 13.21
C GLY A 489 -36.50 2.85 13.71
N TYR A 490 -35.71 3.66 12.99
CA TYR A 490 -35.41 5.06 13.35
C TYR A 490 -35.39 5.96 12.11
N ASP A 491 -35.81 7.22 12.26
CA ASP A 491 -35.82 8.20 11.17
C ASP A 491 -34.43 8.78 10.85
N THR A 492 -33.45 8.70 11.77
CA THR A 492 -32.11 9.26 11.57
C THR A 492 -30.97 8.34 12.02
N TRP A 493 -29.81 8.49 11.38
CA TRP A 493 -28.57 7.82 11.77
C TRP A 493 -28.04 8.23 13.15
N ALA A 494 -28.40 9.42 13.65
CA ALA A 494 -28.04 9.84 14.99
C ALA A 494 -28.75 8.99 16.04
N ASP A 495 -30.01 8.65 15.81
CA ASP A 495 -30.80 7.78 16.68
C ASP A 495 -30.31 6.32 16.63
N VAL A 496 -29.94 5.81 15.45
CA VAL A 496 -29.31 4.48 15.31
C VAL A 496 -27.99 4.39 16.10
N PHE A 497 -27.12 5.40 15.99
CA PHE A 497 -25.86 5.41 16.75
C PHE A 497 -26.10 5.62 18.25
N SER A 498 -27.06 6.46 18.64
CA SER A 498 -27.52 6.60 20.03
C SER A 498 -28.03 5.26 20.59
N ALA A 499 -28.80 4.50 19.81
CA ALA A 499 -29.26 3.16 20.18
C ALA A 499 -28.08 2.18 20.37
N PHE A 500 -27.06 2.21 19.51
CA PHE A 500 -25.84 1.42 19.71
C PHE A 500 -25.03 1.82 20.96
N GLU A 501 -25.07 3.08 21.39
CA GLU A 501 -24.36 3.52 22.60
C GLU A 501 -25.14 3.23 23.89
N ASN A 502 -26.47 3.37 23.86
CA ASN A 502 -27.37 3.08 24.99
C ASN A 502 -27.60 1.57 25.18
N TYR A 503 -27.67 0.78 24.10
CA TYR A 503 -27.96 -0.65 24.11
C TYR A 503 -26.77 -1.46 23.59
N ARG A 504 -25.62 -1.31 24.23
CA ARG A 504 -24.35 -1.99 23.86
C ARG A 504 -24.38 -3.51 24.02
N ASP A 505 -25.17 -4.02 24.96
CA ASP A 505 -25.31 -5.45 25.24
C ASP A 505 -26.51 -6.10 24.52
N TYR A 506 -27.24 -5.34 23.69
CA TYR A 506 -28.32 -5.87 22.86
C TYR A 506 -27.74 -6.67 21.68
N ASP A 507 -28.36 -7.81 21.34
CA ASP A 507 -27.88 -8.68 20.26
C ASP A 507 -28.30 -8.17 18.86
N TRP A 508 -27.63 -7.11 18.42
CA TRP A 508 -27.75 -6.57 17.07
C TRP A 508 -27.39 -7.59 15.99
N ALA A 509 -26.53 -8.57 16.29
CA ALA A 509 -26.13 -9.61 15.35
C ALA A 509 -27.22 -10.71 15.23
N GLY A 510 -27.86 -11.09 16.32
CA GLY A 510 -29.04 -11.95 16.33
C GLY A 510 -30.23 -11.30 15.61
N ARG A 511 -30.50 -10.01 15.85
CA ARG A 511 -31.50 -9.24 15.09
C ARG A 511 -31.19 -9.22 13.59
N TRP A 512 -29.92 -9.08 13.23
CA TRP A 512 -29.47 -9.15 11.84
C TRP A 512 -29.70 -10.53 11.22
N LYS A 513 -29.13 -11.61 11.80
CA LYS A 513 -29.23 -12.98 11.27
C LYS A 513 -30.67 -13.53 11.28
N GLY A 514 -31.55 -13.02 12.14
CA GLY A 514 -32.98 -13.34 12.16
C GLY A 514 -33.84 -12.60 11.11
N SER A 515 -33.25 -11.74 10.28
CA SER A 515 -33.99 -10.85 9.35
C SER A 515 -34.10 -11.38 7.91
N GLN A 516 -35.11 -10.89 7.18
CA GLN A 516 -35.25 -11.16 5.75
C GLN A 516 -34.11 -10.55 4.92
N HIS A 517 -33.58 -9.38 5.32
CA HIS A 517 -32.44 -8.75 4.65
C HIS A 517 -31.16 -9.63 4.74
N TYR A 518 -30.95 -10.34 5.86
CA TYR A 518 -29.85 -11.31 5.97
C TYR A 518 -30.02 -12.49 5.01
N GLN A 519 -31.24 -13.02 4.88
CA GLN A 519 -31.55 -14.07 3.90
C GLN A 519 -31.29 -13.60 2.47
N MET A 520 -31.54 -12.32 2.17
CA MET A 520 -31.38 -11.75 0.83
C MET A 520 -29.95 -11.31 0.47
N TYR A 521 -29.12 -10.91 1.45
CA TYR A 521 -27.83 -10.27 1.18
C TYR A 521 -26.59 -10.94 1.82
N ALA A 522 -26.77 -11.97 2.67
CA ALA A 522 -25.64 -12.57 3.40
C ALA A 522 -25.71 -14.10 3.59
N ALA A 523 -26.89 -14.72 3.63
CA ALA A 523 -27.04 -16.13 4.00
C ALA A 523 -26.20 -17.11 3.16
N ASP A 524 -26.15 -16.95 1.83
CA ASP A 524 -25.34 -17.83 0.94
C ASP A 524 -23.83 -17.76 1.23
N ILE A 525 -23.37 -16.65 1.79
CA ILE A 525 -21.96 -16.39 2.12
C ILE A 525 -21.63 -16.89 3.53
N ASP A 526 -22.57 -16.77 4.46
CA ASP A 526 -22.46 -17.22 5.86
C ASP A 526 -22.80 -18.72 6.03
N ALA A 527 -23.32 -19.38 4.99
CA ALA A 527 -23.55 -20.83 4.96
C ALA A 527 -22.27 -21.67 4.81
N VAL A 528 -21.14 -21.06 4.43
CA VAL A 528 -19.87 -21.77 4.17
C VAL A 528 -19.02 -21.83 5.44
N ALA A 529 -19.19 -22.93 6.18
CA ALA A 529 -18.66 -23.14 7.53
C ALA A 529 -17.23 -22.59 7.81
N PRO A 530 -17.01 -21.96 8.99
CA PRO A 530 -15.78 -21.23 9.31
C PRO A 530 -14.53 -22.11 9.31
N GLN A 531 -13.51 -21.68 8.56
CA GLN A 531 -12.21 -22.34 8.52
C GLN A 531 -11.17 -21.61 9.38
N SER A 532 -10.22 -22.38 9.94
CA SER A 532 -9.03 -21.82 10.59
C SER A 532 -8.09 -21.24 9.53
N THR A 533 -7.63 -19.99 9.73
CA THR A 533 -6.85 -19.24 8.73
C THR A 533 -5.41 -19.76 8.64
N GLN A 534 -5.21 -20.86 7.90
CA GLN A 534 -3.88 -21.45 7.67
C GLN A 534 -3.05 -20.58 6.72
N MET A 535 -2.02 -19.93 7.27
CA MET A 535 -1.06 -19.13 6.50
C MET A 535 0.05 -20.00 5.89
N PRO A 536 0.39 -19.79 4.61
CA PRO A 536 1.68 -20.22 4.06
C PRO A 536 2.88 -19.75 4.91
N PRO A 537 4.02 -20.47 4.90
CA PRO A 537 5.19 -20.08 5.67
C PRO A 537 5.71 -18.68 5.24
N PRO A 538 6.24 -17.83 6.15
CA PRO A 538 6.62 -16.44 5.85
C PRO A 538 7.73 -16.24 4.78
N GLN A 539 8.31 -17.33 4.27
CA GLN A 539 9.22 -17.30 3.12
C GLN A 539 8.45 -17.27 1.79
N ALA A 540 7.34 -17.99 1.68
CA ALA A 540 6.49 -18.05 0.48
C ALA A 540 5.75 -16.73 0.20
N MET A 541 5.38 -15.98 1.27
CA MET A 541 4.68 -14.71 1.15
C MET A 541 5.57 -13.52 0.72
N LYS A 542 6.89 -13.68 0.65
CA LYS A 542 7.80 -12.54 0.42
C LYS A 542 7.79 -12.17 -1.06
N PRO A 543 7.22 -11.01 -1.45
CA PRO A 543 7.10 -10.65 -2.85
C PRO A 543 8.49 -10.45 -3.46
N PRO A 544 8.66 -10.71 -4.77
CA PRO A 544 9.90 -10.44 -5.47
C PRO A 544 10.32 -8.97 -5.29
N LYS A 545 11.63 -8.73 -5.14
CA LYS A 545 12.16 -7.35 -5.04
C LYS A 545 11.82 -6.61 -6.34
N PRO A 546 11.02 -5.53 -6.33
CA PRO A 546 10.49 -4.95 -7.55
C PRO A 546 11.61 -4.34 -8.40
N GLN A 547 12.30 -3.34 -7.84
CA GLN A 547 13.39 -2.64 -8.53
C GLN A 547 14.78 -3.00 -7.97
N SER A 548 15.81 -2.76 -8.80
CA SER A 548 17.20 -2.79 -8.35
C SER A 548 17.46 -1.73 -7.28
N TRP A 549 18.32 -2.07 -6.31
CA TRP A 549 18.62 -1.21 -5.16
C TRP A 549 19.12 0.18 -5.58
N GLY A 550 19.96 0.26 -6.62
CA GLY A 550 20.48 1.51 -7.16
C GLY A 550 19.42 2.40 -7.80
N SER A 551 18.40 1.82 -8.47
CA SER A 551 17.31 2.59 -9.08
C SER A 551 16.39 3.21 -8.03
N GLN A 552 16.06 2.44 -6.98
CA GLN A 552 15.37 2.98 -5.80
C GLN A 552 16.19 4.10 -5.14
N LEU A 553 17.48 3.85 -4.85
CA LEU A 553 18.36 4.82 -4.20
C LEU A 553 18.44 6.15 -4.99
N MET A 554 18.69 6.08 -6.31
CA MET A 554 18.74 7.25 -7.18
C MET A 554 17.40 8.01 -7.23
N THR A 555 16.28 7.29 -7.25
CA THR A 555 14.94 7.89 -7.23
C THR A 555 14.64 8.60 -5.90
N LEU A 556 15.01 7.98 -4.77
CA LEU A 556 14.84 8.54 -3.42
C LEU A 556 15.73 9.75 -3.19
N ILE A 557 17.00 9.70 -3.61
CA ILE A 557 17.92 10.86 -3.58
C ILE A 557 17.31 12.03 -4.38
N ARG A 558 16.88 11.79 -5.63
CA ARG A 558 16.26 12.83 -6.47
C ARG A 558 14.95 13.35 -5.88
N ARG A 559 14.14 12.51 -5.22
CA ARG A 559 12.92 12.92 -4.52
C ARG A 559 13.26 13.83 -3.34
N TYR A 560 14.15 13.38 -2.47
CA TYR A 560 14.49 14.08 -1.23
C TYR A 560 15.19 15.42 -1.50
N VAL A 561 16.10 15.47 -2.48
CA VAL A 561 16.67 16.74 -2.98
C VAL A 561 15.57 17.65 -3.54
N SER A 562 14.57 17.14 -4.27
CA SER A 562 13.44 17.98 -4.73
C SER A 562 12.48 18.38 -3.61
N VAL A 563 12.41 17.67 -2.48
CA VAL A 563 11.65 18.10 -1.28
C VAL A 563 12.39 19.27 -0.63
N ILE A 564 13.67 19.07 -0.29
CA ILE A 564 14.54 20.11 0.28
C ILE A 564 14.56 21.37 -0.60
N ALA A 565 14.80 21.22 -1.90
CA ALA A 565 14.84 22.34 -2.84
C ALA A 565 13.48 23.03 -3.07
N SER A 566 12.37 22.42 -2.63
CA SER A 566 11.06 23.07 -2.66
C SER A 566 10.82 23.93 -1.42
N ASP A 567 11.54 23.74 -0.32
CA ASP A 567 11.48 24.57 0.89
C ASP A 567 12.62 25.62 0.88
N LYS A 568 12.27 26.83 0.44
CA LYS A 568 13.18 27.98 0.44
C LYS A 568 13.60 28.41 1.85
N GLY A 569 12.75 28.21 2.86
CA GLY A 569 13.04 28.60 4.25
C GLY A 569 14.07 27.66 4.86
N PHE A 570 13.87 26.35 4.70
CA PHE A 570 14.85 25.35 5.13
C PHE A 570 16.18 25.49 4.38
N LEU A 571 16.18 25.75 3.06
CA LEU A 571 17.41 26.04 2.31
C LEU A 571 18.16 27.27 2.85
N ALA A 572 17.47 28.38 3.13
CA ALA A 572 18.10 29.58 3.69
C ALA A 572 18.73 29.29 5.06
N LEU A 573 17.99 28.62 5.96
CA LEU A 573 18.51 28.22 7.28
C LEU A 573 19.70 27.26 7.18
N THR A 574 19.70 26.36 6.18
CA THR A 574 20.79 25.40 5.91
C THR A 574 22.12 26.10 5.59
N VAL A 575 22.10 27.32 5.02
CA VAL A 575 23.31 28.12 4.75
C VAL A 575 23.60 29.10 5.88
N ILE A 576 22.58 29.77 6.42
CA ILE A 576 22.73 30.83 7.42
C ILE A 576 23.21 30.28 8.77
N LEU A 577 22.65 29.17 9.27
CA LEU A 577 23.01 28.66 10.60
C LEU A 577 24.51 28.26 10.71
N PRO A 578 25.10 27.49 9.77
CA PRO A 578 26.54 27.24 9.78
C PRO A 578 27.39 28.48 9.57
N ALA A 579 26.95 29.42 8.73
CA ALA A 579 27.67 30.68 8.52
C ALA A 579 27.75 31.51 9.81
N VAL A 580 26.65 31.59 10.57
CA VAL A 580 26.62 32.24 11.89
C VAL A 580 27.49 31.50 12.90
N LEU A 581 27.41 30.16 12.97
CA LEU A 581 28.24 29.36 13.89
C LEU A 581 29.74 29.49 13.60
N GLY A 582 30.13 29.53 12.33
CA GLY A 582 31.50 29.86 11.92
C GLY A 582 31.88 31.30 12.27
N ALA A 583 31.00 32.28 12.01
CA ALA A 583 31.25 33.69 12.28
C ALA A 583 31.37 34.03 13.77
N VAL A 584 30.70 33.30 14.68
CA VAL A 584 30.90 33.45 16.14
C VAL A 584 32.37 33.21 16.52
N SER A 585 33.08 32.31 15.84
CA SER A 585 34.51 32.10 16.09
C SER A 585 35.40 33.29 15.71
N LEU A 586 34.90 34.25 14.92
CA LEU A 586 35.63 35.48 14.55
C LEU A 586 35.56 36.55 15.64
N LEU A 587 34.67 36.42 16.63
CA LEU A 587 34.53 37.38 17.73
C LEU A 587 35.61 37.23 18.81
N ILE A 588 36.37 36.13 18.78
CA ILE A 588 37.52 35.91 19.68
C ILE A 588 38.79 36.37 18.99
N ASP A 589 39.35 37.50 19.44
CA ASP A 589 40.61 38.02 18.91
C ASP A 589 41.59 38.43 20.00
N SER A 590 42.86 38.14 19.74
CA SER A 590 44.05 38.42 20.53
C SER A 590 45.27 38.09 19.66
N ASP A 591 45.42 38.80 18.55
CA ASP A 591 46.43 38.61 17.49
C ASP A 591 46.28 37.34 16.63
N LYS A 592 45.03 36.88 16.39
CA LYS A 592 44.58 35.95 15.33
C LYS A 592 45.32 34.60 15.15
N THR A 593 46.23 34.23 16.05
CA THR A 593 47.09 33.05 15.88
C THR A 593 46.54 31.77 16.51
N LEU A 594 46.58 30.69 15.74
CA LEU A 594 46.29 29.31 16.19
C LEU A 594 47.58 28.50 16.40
N LEU A 595 48.72 29.17 16.54
CA LEU A 595 50.03 28.54 16.78
C LEU A 595 50.32 28.37 18.28
N VAL A 596 51.30 27.50 18.58
CA VAL A 596 51.97 27.41 19.88
C VAL A 596 52.53 28.78 20.29
N ASN A 597 52.36 29.16 21.57
CA ASN A 597 52.90 30.42 22.08
C ASN A 597 54.44 30.36 22.22
N PRO A 598 55.19 31.41 21.81
CA PRO A 598 56.65 31.44 21.94
C PRO A 598 57.15 31.60 23.39
N ILE A 599 56.24 31.83 24.35
CA ILE A 599 56.58 31.99 25.77
C ILE A 599 56.70 30.60 26.40
N ILE A 600 57.90 30.30 26.89
CA ILE A 600 58.23 29.06 27.60
C ILE A 600 58.33 29.36 29.10
N THR A 601 57.70 28.51 29.91
CA THR A 601 57.75 28.57 31.38
C THR A 601 59.13 28.18 31.92
N LYS A 602 59.41 28.46 33.20
CA LYS A 602 60.68 28.08 33.85
C LYS A 602 60.97 26.57 33.87
N GLY A 603 59.98 25.72 33.57
CA GLY A 603 60.14 24.27 33.45
C GLY A 603 60.42 23.76 32.03
N GLY A 604 60.44 24.63 31.01
CA GLY A 604 60.67 24.24 29.61
C GLY A 604 59.40 24.00 28.78
N PHE A 605 58.20 24.17 29.36
CA PHE A 605 56.91 23.94 28.69
C PHE A 605 56.25 25.24 28.22
N HIS A 606 55.51 25.19 27.10
CA HIS A 606 54.82 26.35 26.53
C HIS A 606 53.66 26.86 27.40
N VAL A 607 53.34 28.16 27.29
CA VAL A 607 52.13 28.75 27.90
C VAL A 607 50.92 28.50 27.01
N ALA A 608 49.80 28.04 27.58
CA ALA A 608 48.62 27.64 26.80
C ALA A 608 48.02 28.78 25.94
N ASN A 609 47.68 28.50 24.68
CA ASN A 609 46.98 29.43 23.78
C ASN A 609 45.46 29.21 23.88
N GLY A 610 44.83 29.94 24.81
CA GLY A 610 43.38 29.91 25.04
C GLY A 610 42.52 30.36 23.85
N THR A 611 43.08 31.14 22.92
CA THR A 611 42.40 31.53 21.69
C THR A 611 42.30 30.34 20.74
N ALA A 612 43.34 29.50 20.65
CA ALA A 612 43.29 28.28 19.84
C ALA A 612 42.31 27.24 20.39
N THR A 613 42.33 26.96 21.70
CA THR A 613 41.38 26.01 22.32
C THR A 613 39.93 26.45 22.17
N THR A 614 39.64 27.73 22.42
CA THR A 614 38.26 28.25 22.36
C THR A 614 37.74 28.35 20.93
N VAL A 615 38.59 28.67 19.94
CA VAL A 615 38.21 28.65 18.52
C VAL A 615 37.90 27.23 18.06
N LEU A 616 38.74 26.23 18.35
CA LEU A 616 38.45 24.84 18.01
C LEU A 616 37.20 24.32 18.72
N LEU A 617 36.98 24.69 19.99
CA LEU A 617 35.75 24.36 20.72
C LEU A 617 34.50 24.90 20.02
N ILE A 618 34.48 26.18 19.63
CA ILE A 618 33.34 26.80 18.94
C ILE A 618 33.08 26.15 17.58
N LEU A 619 34.12 25.91 16.78
CA LEU A 619 33.99 25.30 15.45
C LEU A 619 33.51 23.84 15.55
N ALA A 620 34.04 23.08 16.51
CA ALA A 620 33.62 21.71 16.76
C ALA A 620 32.15 21.63 17.23
N VAL A 621 31.79 22.42 18.25
CA VAL A 621 30.42 22.46 18.79
C VAL A 621 29.43 22.95 17.72
N GLY A 622 29.81 23.94 16.91
CA GLY A 622 29.00 24.44 15.79
C GLY A 622 28.75 23.38 14.72
N ALA A 623 29.79 22.70 14.23
CA ALA A 623 29.65 21.65 13.22
C ALA A 623 28.87 20.43 13.76
N CYS A 624 29.15 20.04 15.00
CA CYS A 624 28.41 18.99 15.70
C CYS A 624 26.92 19.30 15.82
N PHE A 625 26.57 20.52 16.27
CA PHE A 625 25.18 20.95 16.41
C PHE A 625 24.47 21.01 15.06
N ALA A 626 25.10 21.60 14.03
CA ALA A 626 24.53 21.68 12.68
C ALA A 626 24.26 20.27 12.09
N GLY A 627 25.21 19.35 12.22
CA GLY A 627 25.07 17.96 11.77
C GLY A 627 23.90 17.22 12.42
N ALA A 628 23.84 17.26 13.75
CA ALA A 628 22.76 16.61 14.51
C ALA A 628 21.40 17.30 14.31
N ALA A 629 21.34 18.63 14.20
CA ALA A 629 20.09 19.37 14.06
C ALA A 629 19.34 19.05 12.76
N ASN A 630 20.06 18.91 11.63
CA ASN A 630 19.46 18.55 10.34
C ASN A 630 18.81 17.16 10.33
N SER A 631 19.31 16.24 11.16
CA SER A 631 19.03 14.80 11.08
C SER A 631 18.10 14.29 12.19
N VAL A 632 18.10 14.92 13.37
CA VAL A 632 17.37 14.43 14.57
C VAL A 632 15.86 14.27 14.38
N ARG A 633 15.24 15.04 13.46
CA ARG A 633 13.79 14.94 13.15
C ARG A 633 13.46 14.14 11.89
N GLU A 634 14.45 13.76 11.09
CA GLU A 634 14.22 13.39 9.69
C GLU A 634 13.44 12.08 9.51
N LEU A 635 13.83 11.03 10.23
CA LEU A 635 13.19 9.72 10.12
C LEU A 635 11.78 9.69 10.75
N ILE A 636 11.51 10.59 11.69
CA ILE A 636 10.19 10.75 12.33
C ILE A 636 9.23 11.46 11.39
N LYS A 637 9.66 12.55 10.73
CA LYS A 637 8.83 13.30 9.76
C LYS A 637 8.26 12.41 8.65
N GLU A 638 9.11 11.58 8.05
CA GLU A 638 8.74 10.73 6.91
C GLU A 638 8.23 9.34 7.31
N ARG A 639 8.19 8.99 8.60
CA ARG A 639 7.94 7.62 9.08
C ARG A 639 6.73 6.95 8.41
N VAL A 640 5.61 7.67 8.36
CA VAL A 640 4.33 7.16 7.82
C VAL A 640 4.39 6.99 6.28
N ILE A 641 5.17 7.84 5.59
CA ILE A 641 5.46 7.70 4.15
C ILE A 641 6.32 6.47 3.91
N TYR A 642 7.40 6.30 4.70
CA TYR A 642 8.27 5.13 4.64
C TYR A 642 7.51 3.83 4.93
N GLU A 643 6.61 3.81 5.92
CA GLU A 643 5.80 2.63 6.25
C GLU A 643 4.83 2.25 5.10
N ARG A 644 4.17 3.23 4.45
CA ARG A 644 3.35 3.03 3.24
C ARG A 644 4.17 2.50 2.06
N GLU A 645 5.33 3.10 1.77
CA GLU A 645 6.18 2.66 0.65
C GLU A 645 6.92 1.34 0.93
N ARG A 646 7.17 1.01 2.19
CA ARG A 646 7.75 -0.28 2.58
C ARG A 646 6.80 -1.44 2.29
N ALA A 647 5.49 -1.24 2.46
CA ALA A 647 4.46 -2.21 2.09
C ALA A 647 4.41 -2.48 0.56
N THR A 648 4.61 -1.46 -0.28
CA THR A 648 4.62 -1.63 -1.74
C THR A 648 5.94 -2.20 -2.28
N GLY A 649 7.04 -2.14 -1.52
CA GLY A 649 8.29 -2.85 -1.82
C GLY A 649 9.58 -2.03 -1.75
N LEU A 650 9.54 -0.83 -1.15
CA LEU A 650 10.72 0.00 -0.92
C LEU A 650 11.80 -0.71 -0.09
N SER A 651 13.07 -0.64 -0.50
CA SER A 651 14.18 -1.22 0.27
C SER A 651 14.61 -0.33 1.44
N ARG A 652 14.66 -0.92 2.66
CA ARG A 652 15.19 -0.28 3.88
C ARG A 652 16.54 0.40 3.68
N SER A 653 17.47 -0.27 2.99
CA SER A 653 18.83 0.23 2.79
C SER A 653 18.91 1.30 1.70
N ALA A 654 18.05 1.27 0.68
CA ALA A 654 17.97 2.35 -0.30
C ALA A 654 17.40 3.63 0.34
N TYR A 655 16.37 3.49 1.18
CA TYR A 655 15.84 4.59 1.98
C TYR A 655 16.92 5.18 2.91
N LEU A 656 17.53 4.37 3.78
CA LEU A 656 18.56 4.87 4.71
C LEU A 656 19.74 5.53 3.97
N MET A 657 20.28 4.90 2.92
CA MET A 657 21.40 5.49 2.17
C MET A 657 21.00 6.76 1.42
N SER A 658 19.75 6.93 0.98
CA SER A 658 19.29 8.21 0.41
C SER A 658 19.33 9.36 1.41
N LYS A 659 19.03 9.09 2.69
CA LYS A 659 19.14 10.07 3.78
C LYS A 659 20.59 10.34 4.14
N VAL A 660 21.40 9.30 4.34
CA VAL A 660 22.83 9.43 4.68
C VAL A 660 23.62 10.16 3.59
N ILE A 661 23.34 9.90 2.30
CA ILE A 661 24.04 10.58 1.19
C ILE A 661 23.62 12.06 1.10
N VAL A 662 22.32 12.37 1.11
CA VAL A 662 21.85 13.75 0.93
C VAL A 662 22.16 14.63 2.14
N LEU A 663 21.85 14.16 3.36
CA LEU A 663 22.24 14.88 4.58
C LEU A 663 23.76 14.90 4.77
N GLY A 664 24.47 13.85 4.36
CA GLY A 664 25.93 13.79 4.43
C GLY A 664 26.59 14.87 3.58
N VAL A 665 26.19 14.99 2.31
CA VAL A 665 26.67 16.06 1.41
C VAL A 665 26.33 17.44 1.97
N ILE A 666 25.11 17.65 2.48
CA ILE A 666 24.72 18.92 3.11
C ILE A 666 25.62 19.22 4.32
N THR A 667 25.73 18.30 5.28
CA THR A 667 26.49 18.52 6.53
C THR A 667 27.99 18.64 6.32
N MET A 668 28.55 17.96 5.31
CA MET A 668 29.94 18.17 4.88
C MET A 668 30.15 19.57 4.28
N LEU A 669 29.22 20.07 3.46
CA LEU A 669 29.28 21.45 2.95
C LEU A 669 29.11 22.49 4.08
N GLN A 670 28.27 22.21 5.08
CA GLN A 670 28.13 23.06 6.27
C GLN A 670 29.40 23.07 7.13
N GLY A 671 30.02 21.91 7.35
CA GLY A 671 31.31 21.80 8.06
C GLY A 671 32.45 22.49 7.31
N ALA A 672 32.46 22.39 5.97
CA ALA A 672 33.41 23.11 5.13
C ALA A 672 33.22 24.63 5.23
N LEU A 673 31.98 25.13 5.27
CA LEU A 673 31.68 26.54 5.47
C LEU A 673 32.11 27.03 6.87
N ILE A 674 31.86 26.24 7.92
CA ILE A 674 32.30 26.54 9.30
C ILE A 674 33.83 26.62 9.37
N GLY A 675 34.55 25.62 8.85
CA GLY A 675 36.01 25.60 8.83
C GLY A 675 36.62 26.71 7.97
N ALA A 676 36.08 26.96 6.78
CA ALA A 676 36.55 28.03 5.90
C ALA A 676 36.41 29.43 6.54
N ILE A 677 35.31 29.70 7.27
CA ILE A 677 35.14 30.95 8.02
C ILE A 677 36.11 30.99 9.21
N GLY A 678 36.18 29.93 10.01
CA GLY A 678 36.96 29.88 11.25
C GLY A 678 38.48 29.92 11.06
N PHE A 679 39.01 29.19 10.08
CA PHE A 679 40.44 29.14 9.78
C PHE A 679 40.89 30.12 8.68
N GLY A 680 39.95 30.64 7.88
CA GLY A 680 40.25 31.51 6.73
C GLY A 680 41.02 32.77 7.11
N SER A 681 40.58 33.47 8.17
CA SER A 681 41.14 34.75 8.65
C SER A 681 42.35 34.62 9.59
N ARG A 682 42.70 33.41 10.03
CA ARG A 682 43.68 33.13 11.09
C ARG A 682 45.05 32.69 10.55
N THR A 683 46.09 32.85 11.36
CA THR A 683 47.39 32.22 11.10
C THR A 683 47.40 30.80 11.67
N VAL A 684 47.91 29.88 10.85
CA VAL A 684 47.97 28.42 11.10
C VAL A 684 49.40 27.95 10.74
N PRO A 685 49.80 26.71 11.05
CA PRO A 685 51.09 26.17 10.64
C PRO A 685 51.34 26.33 9.14
N LYS A 686 52.62 26.49 8.75
CA LYS A 686 53.01 26.69 7.35
C LYS A 686 52.75 25.45 6.49
N GLU A 687 52.85 24.28 7.10
CA GLU A 687 52.71 22.98 6.47
C GLU A 687 51.69 22.14 7.26
N GLY A 688 50.91 21.31 6.55
CA GLY A 688 50.04 20.29 7.14
C GLY A 688 50.76 18.93 7.30
N LEU A 689 50.26 18.08 8.18
CA LEU A 689 50.81 16.74 8.45
C LEU A 689 50.62 15.76 7.27
N ILE A 690 49.59 15.99 6.44
CA ILE A 690 49.23 15.14 5.29
C ILE A 690 49.02 15.99 4.03
N LEU A 691 48.37 17.15 4.15
CA LEU A 691 48.21 18.14 3.09
C LEU A 691 49.23 19.26 3.30
N THR A 692 50.51 18.92 3.11
CA THR A 692 51.67 19.81 3.36
C THR A 692 51.50 21.22 2.79
N SER A 693 50.90 21.37 1.60
CA SER A 693 50.67 22.66 0.96
C SER A 693 49.34 23.35 1.30
N LEU A 694 48.42 22.71 2.04
CA LEU A 694 47.06 23.19 2.31
C LEU A 694 46.60 22.96 3.78
N PRO A 695 47.35 23.44 4.80
CA PRO A 695 47.00 23.22 6.21
C PRO A 695 45.60 23.73 6.61
N LYS A 696 45.08 24.79 5.99
CA LYS A 696 43.69 25.26 6.23
C LYS A 696 42.62 24.29 5.74
N VAL A 697 42.91 23.48 4.72
CA VAL A 697 42.03 22.41 4.24
C VAL A 697 42.15 21.20 5.18
N GLU A 698 43.36 20.85 5.60
CA GLU A 698 43.60 19.78 6.58
C GLU A 698 42.82 20.02 7.88
N LEU A 699 42.88 21.24 8.44
CA LEU A 699 42.11 21.62 9.63
C LEU A 699 40.59 21.58 9.43
N THR A 700 40.12 21.78 8.19
CA THR A 700 38.68 21.79 7.85
C THR A 700 38.10 20.38 7.70
N ILE A 701 38.91 19.39 7.30
CA ILE A 701 38.48 18.01 7.07
C ILE A 701 37.89 17.34 8.35
N PRO A 702 38.51 17.44 9.54
CA PRO A 702 37.91 16.97 10.80
C PRO A 702 36.59 17.65 11.15
N ILE A 703 36.44 18.95 10.87
CA ILE A 703 35.19 19.69 11.10
C ILE A 703 34.07 19.21 10.17
N MET A 704 34.39 18.86 8.92
CA MET A 704 33.45 18.20 7.99
C MET A 704 33.07 16.79 8.47
N ALA A 705 34.05 16.00 8.92
CA ALA A 705 33.83 14.64 9.43
C ALA A 705 33.02 14.63 10.74
N LEU A 706 33.20 15.64 11.61
CA LEU A 706 32.37 15.86 12.79
C LEU A 706 30.91 16.14 12.44
N GLY A 707 30.66 17.05 11.47
CA GLY A 707 29.32 17.33 10.99
C GLY A 707 28.62 16.07 10.49
N PHE A 708 29.33 15.22 9.74
CA PHE A 708 28.83 13.92 9.28
C PHE A 708 28.60 12.92 10.42
N ALA A 709 29.55 12.77 11.35
CA ALA A 709 29.43 11.84 12.47
C ALA A 709 28.26 12.22 13.40
N SER A 710 28.15 13.49 13.78
CA SER A 710 27.04 13.99 14.60
C SER A 710 25.69 13.93 13.86
N MET A 711 25.68 14.02 12.53
CA MET A 711 24.49 13.71 11.72
C MET A 711 24.10 12.23 11.82
N MET A 712 25.05 11.29 11.82
CA MET A 712 24.74 9.87 12.05
C MET A 712 24.18 9.63 13.46
N PHE A 713 24.67 10.32 14.50
CA PHE A 713 24.05 10.31 15.84
C PHE A 713 22.63 10.90 15.84
N GLY A 714 22.39 12.00 15.13
CA GLY A 714 21.05 12.57 14.96
C GLY A 714 20.08 11.59 14.30
N LEU A 715 20.51 10.85 13.27
CA LEU A 715 19.71 9.76 12.68
C LEU A 715 19.42 8.62 13.68
N VAL A 716 20.37 8.26 14.55
CA VAL A 716 20.13 7.28 15.64
C VAL A 716 19.01 7.76 16.57
N ILE A 717 19.08 9.00 17.05
CA ILE A 717 18.03 9.62 17.89
C ILE A 717 16.68 9.61 17.14
N SER A 718 16.67 10.01 15.87
CA SER A 718 15.46 10.02 15.03
C SER A 718 14.84 8.62 14.85
N SER A 719 15.66 7.56 14.80
CA SER A 719 15.19 6.17 14.69
C SER A 719 14.70 5.54 15.99
N LEU A 720 15.03 6.13 17.15
CA LEU A 720 14.65 5.64 18.47
C LEU A 720 13.38 6.30 19.02
N VAL A 721 13.14 7.56 18.67
CA VAL A 721 12.14 8.42 19.30
C VAL A 721 10.78 8.30 18.61
N LYS A 722 9.70 8.18 19.39
CA LYS A 722 8.33 8.03 18.87
C LYS A 722 7.63 9.33 18.44
N THR A 723 8.00 10.50 19.00
CA THR A 723 7.35 11.80 18.70
C THR A 723 8.37 12.90 18.43
N ALA A 724 8.06 13.81 17.49
CA ALA A 724 9.00 14.84 17.05
C ALA A 724 9.35 15.86 18.15
N GLU A 725 8.52 16.04 19.18
CA GLU A 725 8.79 16.97 20.29
C GLU A 725 10.08 16.58 21.03
N LYS A 726 10.20 15.29 21.38
CA LYS A 726 11.29 14.75 22.22
C LYS A 726 12.68 14.85 21.56
N THR A 727 12.75 15.12 20.26
CA THR A 727 14.01 15.29 19.53
C THR A 727 14.80 16.54 19.94
N MET A 728 14.12 17.64 20.29
CA MET A 728 14.79 18.91 20.63
C MET A 728 15.55 18.81 21.98
N PRO A 729 14.94 18.33 23.08
CA PRO A 729 15.68 18.08 24.32
C PRO A 729 16.85 17.11 24.15
N LEU A 730 16.70 16.05 23.35
CA LEU A 730 17.75 15.07 23.09
C LEU A 730 18.90 15.64 22.23
N LEU A 731 18.62 16.53 21.28
CA LEU A 731 19.64 17.29 20.54
C LEU A 731 20.44 18.20 21.47
N VAL A 732 19.77 18.92 22.38
CA VAL A 732 20.44 19.82 23.34
C VAL A 732 21.29 19.01 24.33
N MET A 733 20.75 17.91 24.87
CA MET A 733 21.49 17.00 25.75
C MET A 733 22.73 16.41 25.05
N PHE A 734 22.59 15.97 23.80
CA PHE A 734 23.72 15.50 22.99
C PHE A 734 24.78 16.60 22.81
N ALA A 735 24.37 17.81 22.42
CA ALA A 735 25.29 18.93 22.24
C ALA A 735 26.05 19.29 23.52
N ILE A 736 25.38 19.34 24.68
CA ILE A 736 26.02 19.60 25.98
C ILE A 736 27.07 18.53 26.32
N VAL A 737 26.78 17.24 26.08
CA VAL A 737 27.77 16.17 26.28
C VAL A 737 28.96 16.34 25.33
N GLN A 738 28.72 16.68 24.05
CA GLN A 738 29.82 16.91 23.10
C GLN A 738 30.71 18.10 23.49
N VAL A 739 30.16 19.18 24.06
CA VAL A 739 30.94 20.33 24.60
C VAL A 739 31.91 19.87 25.68
N VAL A 740 31.42 19.15 26.69
CA VAL A 740 32.21 18.70 27.85
C VAL A 740 33.33 17.74 27.44
N PHE A 741 33.05 16.79 26.55
CA PHE A 741 34.00 15.75 26.14
C PHE A 741 34.87 16.13 24.92
N THR A 742 34.93 17.41 24.52
CA THR A 742 35.84 17.88 23.45
C THR A 742 37.33 17.66 23.77
N GLY A 743 37.71 17.82 25.04
CA GLY A 743 39.11 17.98 25.46
C GLY A 743 39.60 19.44 25.53
N CYS A 744 38.87 20.41 24.97
CA CYS A 744 39.25 21.84 25.04
C CYS A 744 38.94 22.52 26.39
N LEU A 745 38.06 21.92 27.21
CA LEU A 745 37.62 22.48 28.50
C LEU A 745 38.20 21.74 29.72
N PHE A 746 38.49 20.45 29.56
CA PHE A 746 38.95 19.55 30.62
C PHE A 746 39.98 18.60 30.04
N ILE A 747 41.04 18.30 30.79
CA ILE A 747 42.02 17.28 30.42
C ILE A 747 41.38 15.92 30.68
N LEU A 748 41.21 15.12 29.63
CA LEU A 748 40.50 13.84 29.68
C LEU A 748 41.45 12.63 29.78
N ASN A 749 42.72 12.78 29.36
CA ASN A 749 43.72 11.74 29.53
C ASN A 749 44.01 11.46 31.02
N GLY A 750 44.60 10.30 31.31
CA GLY A 750 44.96 9.87 32.67
C GLY A 750 43.78 9.50 33.58
N THR A 751 42.57 10.02 33.35
CA THR A 751 41.38 9.77 34.19
C THR A 751 40.64 8.48 33.79
N PRO A 752 40.64 7.42 34.61
CA PRO A 752 40.00 6.15 34.26
C PRO A 752 38.48 6.29 34.12
N GLY A 753 37.90 5.56 33.17
CA GLY A 753 36.47 5.59 32.83
C GLY A 753 36.08 6.83 32.00
N VAL A 754 36.48 8.02 32.44
CA VAL A 754 36.19 9.30 31.76
C VAL A 754 36.86 9.33 30.38
N ASN A 755 38.15 8.95 30.29
CA ASN A 755 38.88 8.89 29.04
C ASN A 755 38.21 7.92 28.04
N GLN A 756 37.90 6.70 28.48
CA GLN A 756 37.26 5.67 27.65
C GLN A 756 35.84 6.05 27.20
N PHE A 757 35.09 6.80 28.01
CA PHE A 757 33.78 7.33 27.61
C PHE A 757 33.90 8.46 26.57
N SER A 758 34.97 9.25 26.62
CA SER A 758 35.23 10.31 25.63
C SER A 758 35.40 9.76 24.20
N TYR A 759 35.90 8.52 24.05
CA TYR A 759 36.06 7.86 22.74
C TYR A 759 34.72 7.54 22.03
N LEU A 760 33.59 7.64 22.72
CA LEU A 760 32.25 7.53 22.09
C LEU A 760 31.79 8.87 21.48
N MET A 761 32.51 9.96 21.73
CA MET A 761 32.09 11.32 21.38
C MET A 761 32.81 11.78 20.10
N PRO A 762 32.11 11.99 18.97
CA PRO A 762 32.78 12.41 17.74
C PRO A 762 33.51 13.76 17.88
N ALA A 763 33.04 14.65 18.76
CA ALA A 763 33.75 15.91 19.00
C ALA A 763 35.17 15.69 19.56
N ARG A 764 35.41 14.67 20.39
CA ARG A 764 36.74 14.35 20.94
C ARG A 764 37.76 14.01 19.85
N TRP A 765 37.34 13.23 18.86
CA TRP A 765 38.18 12.76 17.75
C TRP A 765 38.38 13.84 16.68
N ALA A 766 37.39 14.69 16.42
CA ALA A 766 37.54 15.80 15.48
C ALA A 766 38.45 16.92 16.04
N VAL A 767 38.30 17.22 17.33
CA VAL A 767 39.19 18.15 18.06
C VAL A 767 40.60 17.56 18.18
N ALA A 768 40.74 16.23 18.30
CA ALA A 768 42.01 15.54 18.20
C ALA A 768 42.68 15.74 16.83
N ALA A 769 42.01 15.38 15.73
CA ALA A 769 42.60 15.47 14.40
C ALA A 769 42.99 16.90 14.01
N SER A 770 42.13 17.91 14.25
CA SER A 770 42.53 19.32 14.06
C SER A 770 43.65 19.74 15.02
N GLY A 771 43.68 19.16 16.22
CA GLY A 771 44.72 19.36 17.22
C GLY A 771 46.09 18.82 16.82
N THR A 772 46.18 17.62 16.26
CA THR A 772 47.45 17.05 15.77
C THR A 772 48.07 18.00 14.74
N THR A 773 47.29 18.51 13.77
CA THR A 773 47.75 19.49 12.77
C THR A 773 48.24 20.80 13.41
N LEU A 774 47.65 21.26 14.53
CA LEU A 774 48.08 22.48 15.24
C LEU A 774 49.18 22.25 16.29
N ASP A 775 49.57 21.01 16.59
CA ASP A 775 50.39 20.61 17.75
C ASP A 775 49.71 20.93 19.11
N PHE A 776 48.58 20.26 19.37
CA PHE A 776 47.73 20.60 20.52
C PHE A 776 48.41 20.37 21.87
N ASN A 777 49.29 19.37 21.98
CA ASN A 777 50.04 19.09 23.22
C ASN A 777 50.91 20.30 23.64
N ASN A 778 51.41 21.10 22.69
CA ASN A 778 52.14 22.35 22.98
C ASN A 778 51.24 23.61 23.03
N ILE A 779 50.04 23.58 22.43
CA ILE A 779 49.05 24.67 22.53
C ILE A 779 48.27 24.63 23.86
N PHE A 780 48.00 23.46 24.41
CA PHE A 780 47.26 23.28 25.67
C PHE A 780 47.91 22.18 26.54
N PRO A 781 49.16 22.39 27.00
CA PRO A 781 49.82 21.45 27.89
C PRO A 781 49.10 21.35 29.24
N ASN A 782 49.18 20.16 29.83
CA ASN A 782 48.67 19.90 31.17
C ASN A 782 49.40 20.76 32.22
N GLN A 783 48.65 21.44 33.08
CA GLN A 783 49.20 22.38 34.07
C GLN A 783 49.67 21.68 35.35
N ASP A 784 49.09 20.51 35.69
CA ASP A 784 49.42 19.75 36.90
C ASP A 784 50.60 18.78 36.65
N ASP A 785 50.66 18.17 35.47
CA ASP A 785 51.79 17.36 35.00
C ASP A 785 52.04 17.62 33.50
N PRO A 786 52.95 18.56 33.16
CA PRO A 786 53.31 18.86 31.77
C PRO A 786 53.99 17.72 30.99
N SER A 787 54.37 16.61 31.65
CA SER A 787 54.89 15.41 30.96
C SER A 787 53.77 14.46 30.52
N SER A 788 52.57 14.60 31.08
CA SER A 788 51.38 13.82 30.73
C SER A 788 50.66 14.43 29.53
N THR A 789 51.20 14.17 28.34
CA THR A 789 50.60 14.53 27.04
C THR A 789 49.39 13.65 26.71
N ASP A 790 48.56 14.07 25.76
CA ASP A 790 47.48 13.26 25.21
C ASP A 790 47.92 12.60 23.88
N PRO A 791 47.96 11.25 23.77
CA PRO A 791 48.41 10.57 22.55
C PRO A 791 47.54 10.82 21.31
N LEU A 792 46.30 11.33 21.49
CA LEU A 792 45.46 11.75 20.36
C LEU A 792 45.79 13.18 19.89
N TRP A 793 46.75 13.86 20.52
CA TRP A 793 47.22 15.19 20.13
C TRP A 793 48.67 15.19 19.61
N ASP A 794 49.30 14.01 19.50
CA ASP A 794 50.66 13.87 18.97
C ASP A 794 50.75 14.41 17.53
N HIS A 795 51.70 15.32 17.29
CA HIS A 795 51.91 16.00 15.99
C HIS A 795 52.48 15.05 14.92
N THR A 796 51.69 14.06 14.51
CA THR A 796 52.06 13.02 13.56
C THR A 796 50.89 12.67 12.63
N ALA A 797 51.21 12.33 11.38
CA ALA A 797 50.23 11.82 10.42
C ALA A 797 49.55 10.51 10.88
N GLY A 798 50.20 9.75 11.79
CA GLY A 798 49.64 8.53 12.38
C GLY A 798 48.47 8.82 13.32
N ALA A 799 48.61 9.77 14.24
CA ALA A 799 47.55 10.19 15.15
C ALA A 799 46.36 10.79 14.39
N TRP A 800 46.60 11.74 13.47
CA TRP A 800 45.57 12.31 12.60
C TRP A 800 44.76 11.24 11.85
N THR A 801 45.45 10.22 11.33
CA THR A 801 44.80 9.11 10.59
C THR A 801 43.97 8.23 11.52
N LEU A 802 44.46 7.94 12.75
CA LEU A 802 43.72 7.20 13.75
C LEU A 802 42.42 7.91 14.13
N ASP A 803 42.47 9.21 14.40
CA ASP A 803 41.33 10.03 14.76
C ASP A 803 40.26 10.08 13.67
N MET A 804 40.69 10.29 12.42
CA MET A 804 39.82 10.33 11.26
C MET A 804 39.19 8.97 10.94
N VAL A 805 39.91 7.87 11.16
CA VAL A 805 39.36 6.51 11.09
C VAL A 805 38.34 6.27 12.21
N ALA A 806 38.60 6.73 13.43
CA ALA A 806 37.66 6.61 14.56
C ALA A 806 36.34 7.35 14.31
N LEU A 807 36.38 8.56 13.74
CA LEU A 807 35.19 9.29 13.28
C LEU A 807 34.36 8.51 12.25
N ILE A 808 35.02 7.91 11.26
CA ILE A 808 34.36 7.09 10.23
C ILE A 808 33.74 5.83 10.85
N VAL A 809 34.44 5.16 11.76
CA VAL A 809 33.95 3.97 12.48
C VAL A 809 32.73 4.31 13.33
N LEU A 810 32.74 5.42 14.09
CA LEU A 810 31.57 5.90 14.84
C LEU A 810 30.37 6.15 13.90
N GLY A 811 30.59 6.80 12.76
CA GLY A 811 29.55 7.01 11.75
C GLY A 811 28.95 5.71 11.21
N VAL A 812 29.78 4.72 10.90
CA VAL A 812 29.35 3.39 10.42
C VAL A 812 28.58 2.62 11.50
N LEU A 813 29.04 2.64 12.75
CA LEU A 813 28.35 2.02 13.89
C LEU A 813 26.96 2.64 14.10
N CYS A 814 26.85 3.97 14.10
CA CYS A 814 25.56 4.66 14.12
C CYS A 814 24.66 4.25 12.95
N GLY A 815 25.20 4.10 11.73
CA GLY A 815 24.47 3.60 10.57
C GLY A 815 23.90 2.19 10.76
N PHE A 816 24.68 1.28 11.37
CA PHE A 816 24.22 -0.06 11.75
C PHE A 816 23.08 0.00 12.78
N PHE A 817 23.18 0.86 13.80
CA PHE A 817 22.13 1.05 14.78
C PHE A 817 20.83 1.59 14.16
N VAL A 818 20.88 2.61 13.30
CA VAL A 818 19.70 3.09 12.55
C VAL A 818 19.08 1.96 11.71
N ALA A 819 19.91 1.21 10.98
CA ALA A 819 19.46 0.07 10.16
C ALA A 819 18.86 -1.09 10.99
N ARG A 820 19.20 -1.20 12.28
CA ARG A 820 18.62 -2.14 13.24
C ARG A 820 17.31 -1.62 13.82
N PHE A 821 17.24 -0.34 14.20
CA PHE A 821 16.02 0.25 14.79
C PHE A 821 14.89 0.40 13.76
N LEU A 822 15.18 0.77 12.51
CA LEU A 822 14.19 0.84 11.42
C LEU A 822 13.46 -0.51 11.16
N ARG A 823 14.03 -1.66 11.54
CA ARG A 823 13.34 -2.97 11.43
C ARG A 823 12.15 -3.10 12.40
N ARG A 824 12.17 -2.37 13.52
CA ARG A 824 11.09 -2.37 14.53
C ARG A 824 9.82 -1.65 14.03
N HIS A 825 9.86 -1.06 12.85
CA HIS A 825 8.78 -0.23 12.28
C HIS A 825 8.25 -0.77 10.95
N GLU A 826 8.65 -1.98 10.54
CA GLU A 826 8.04 -2.65 9.39
C GLU A 826 6.63 -3.18 9.73
N PRO A 827 5.74 -3.40 8.74
CA PRO A 827 4.46 -4.07 8.93
C PRO A 827 4.63 -5.46 9.53
N GLU A 828 3.66 -5.93 10.33
CA GLU A 828 3.79 -7.18 11.12
C GLU A 828 3.94 -8.43 10.26
N VAL A 829 3.25 -8.47 9.11
CA VAL A 829 3.41 -9.50 8.06
C VAL A 829 4.85 -9.60 7.54
N MET A 830 5.63 -8.50 7.64
CA MET A 830 7.03 -8.43 7.20
C MET A 830 8.06 -8.57 8.34
N ARG A 831 7.65 -8.70 9.60
CA ARG A 831 8.56 -8.78 10.78
C ARG A 831 9.14 -10.17 11.03
N LYS A 832 8.69 -11.21 10.31
CA LYS A 832 9.10 -12.63 10.46
C LYS A 832 9.99 -13.08 9.29
#